data_AF-D5WRZ6-F1
#
_entry.id   AF-D5WRZ6-F1
#
_cell.length_a   1.000
_cell.length_b   1.000
_cell.length_c   1.000
_cell.angle_alpha   90.00
_cell.angle_beta   90.00
_cell.angle_gamma   90.00
#
_symmetry.space_group_name_H-M   'P 1'
#
loop_
_entity.id
_entity.type
_entity.pdbx_description
1 polymer ?
#
loop_
_entity_poly.entity_id
_entity_poly.type
_entity_poly.pdbx_seq_one_letter_code
_entity_poly.pdbx_strand_id
1 'polypeptide(L)'
;MRILGWRVDRYGRWHDLERTVAPSGLIVLFGLNEAGKTTWLHFIRAMLFGESRKDKSPYWSPEVGWSGRLDVGFADGQQWRLERRVEGRREYSRIVAPGGAQVDEETWNRRMGGLSRFVYDQIFAFGLGELERFESLADPRVAGQLYSAGAGLRGTDLAAAEQRLVQAMEKRYKSRGKNPVINQLQTALQECERQIRLLGDPAAEYAEVTAALAQCDDEEAEIAGRRKEVRSRRRRLLRLKQLREIFDAWETTESSWAEVCDLPDVDPEELARLDRALERVAELRLEAARAAKERDALDAELRSVPEPGPLWRERDRIATVLEARGLEAGRREERIRVRSELASLAVEERDWVQRLGPELVGKGVEPDTSIAAREQGSELWRALEQAEVALRDRRATVEREVQVLERIRQERVELEVEAKSREGDEVSSSGAAANGSGPALTEGKSLEGDIRSRRAKVRELLETRRQRAEKEARLESTLEAIRSASNSQAGLERWAWAVPAAVLVLVALVGGMFGAHSVLVWGAAIVGAAMAVWGVSRGRRAERDAKARREAWERRKSEIESHIRDLTEREARTAESLFGRADWSERDIEDIERALDDAARRMALVEEKRARIEQLRRDEERARRTVEMEQKKLQESEDQLVRTRESWESWLAAQGLPRELSWPQASAALDAFDHLRRLRGQMAERRRREAELADQGQRWRRQLAELCAQCGLPIPSLPENEDLGAQADWDARVCGSLRAALDDEIRRVQRRDRLRDERKKAVGVVEQAFDRLAAAQGELQRGWADLGISITGEEEWRKIRTELRRRRELRDTRRALEEQLHRLAGDERELAEVAHWDLVAIEDELTELDRMEEELDRKTRDIGARRAENTARLKELEEGRSLSHWLQLREDLIARLRREVQEWAVDALALHLLRRTKERYERERQPAVIRRASTAFAALTGGRYRRIVVPLEEEAWYAEDVTGHRWPLPGLSRGTTEQMYLAIRLGLIDDLRERGVVPPVVMDDILVNFDPVRRRQGAALLVRLAEDVQLFYLTCHPEVVEDFQRASSQVEVVDLKGWDPGVQVSGEVRHG
;
A
#
# COMPACT_ATOMS: atom_id res chain seq x y z
N MET A 1 37.17 -25.54 21.62
CA MET A 1 37.54 -26.96 21.84
C MET A 1 38.65 -27.33 20.86
N ARG A 2 39.61 -28.15 21.30
CA ARG A 2 40.75 -28.65 20.53
C ARG A 2 40.95 -30.13 20.88
N ILE A 3 41.15 -31.02 19.92
CA ILE A 3 41.55 -32.42 20.14
C ILE A 3 43.04 -32.45 20.46
N LEU A 4 43.40 -33.02 21.60
CA LEU A 4 44.78 -33.17 22.06
C LEU A 4 45.37 -34.53 21.66
N GLY A 5 44.52 -35.54 21.58
CA GLY A 5 44.88 -36.88 21.14
C GLY A 5 43.69 -37.83 21.16
N TRP A 6 43.87 -39.00 20.56
CA TRP A 6 42.88 -40.06 20.52
C TRP A 6 43.53 -41.44 20.69
N ARG A 7 42.75 -42.37 21.21
CA ARG A 7 43.05 -43.80 21.27
C ARG A 7 41.88 -44.60 20.73
N VAL A 8 42.13 -45.51 19.80
CA VAL A 8 41.15 -46.38 19.17
C VAL A 8 41.50 -47.79 19.60
N ASP A 9 40.80 -48.33 20.59
CA ASP A 9 41.00 -49.73 20.99
C ASP A 9 40.40 -50.65 19.91
N ARG A 10 39.23 -50.28 19.37
CA ARG A 10 38.58 -50.97 18.23
C ARG A 10 37.57 -50.07 17.54
N TYR A 11 37.77 -49.73 16.26
CA TYR A 11 36.77 -49.05 15.41
C TYR A 11 37.04 -49.31 13.93
N GLY A 12 36.13 -50.01 13.25
CA GLY A 12 36.36 -50.47 11.87
C GLY A 12 37.64 -51.27 11.73
N ARG A 13 38.53 -50.79 10.86
CA ARG A 13 39.84 -51.41 10.58
C ARG A 13 40.95 -51.04 11.57
N TRP A 14 40.66 -50.20 12.56
CA TRP A 14 41.64 -49.72 13.52
C TRP A 14 41.49 -50.44 14.86
N HIS A 15 42.62 -50.82 15.43
CA HIS A 15 42.72 -51.54 16.69
C HIS A 15 44.02 -51.13 17.38
N ASP A 16 43.97 -50.92 18.70
CA ASP A 16 45.09 -50.51 19.56
C ASP A 16 45.95 -49.35 19.03
N LEU A 17 45.29 -48.31 18.49
CA LEU A 17 45.94 -47.12 17.95
C LEU A 17 45.90 -45.97 18.96
N GLU A 18 47.02 -45.33 19.28
CA GLU A 18 47.06 -44.13 20.12
C GLU A 18 47.92 -43.02 19.49
N ARG A 19 47.43 -41.77 19.49
CA ARG A 19 48.12 -40.63 18.89
C ARG A 19 47.82 -39.33 19.63
N THR A 20 48.87 -38.55 19.84
CA THR A 20 48.80 -37.14 20.27
C THR A 20 49.08 -36.23 19.09
N VAL A 21 48.40 -35.07 19.03
CA VAL A 21 48.52 -34.08 17.95
C VAL A 21 48.74 -32.67 18.52
N ALA A 22 49.22 -31.75 17.68
CA ALA A 22 49.32 -30.36 18.09
C ALA A 22 47.95 -29.80 18.54
N PRO A 23 47.89 -29.06 19.67
CA PRO A 23 46.64 -28.55 20.20
C PRO A 23 45.98 -27.50 19.30
N SER A 24 46.70 -26.90 18.35
CA SER A 24 46.16 -25.89 17.43
C SER A 24 46.92 -25.86 16.12
N GLY A 25 46.27 -25.34 15.08
CA GLY A 25 46.83 -25.24 13.73
C GLY A 25 46.21 -26.22 12.76
N LEU A 26 46.82 -26.29 11.57
CA LEU A 26 46.42 -27.17 10.48
C LEU A 26 47.16 -28.51 10.57
N ILE A 27 46.39 -29.59 10.72
CA ILE A 27 46.87 -30.97 10.79
C ILE A 27 46.40 -31.71 9.53
N VAL A 28 47.33 -32.18 8.71
CA VAL A 28 47.03 -32.90 7.47
C VAL A 28 47.24 -34.39 7.69
N LEU A 29 46.15 -35.17 7.69
CA LEU A 29 46.19 -36.64 7.74
C LEU A 29 46.31 -37.18 6.30
N PHE A 30 47.54 -37.55 5.93
CA PHE A 30 47.90 -38.00 4.59
C PHE A 30 47.96 -39.53 4.52
N GLY A 31 47.33 -40.15 3.52
CA GLY A 31 47.48 -41.58 3.29
C GLY A 31 46.76 -42.04 2.02
N LEU A 32 47.09 -43.23 1.50
CA LEU A 32 46.42 -43.80 0.31
C LEU A 32 44.91 -44.01 0.53
N ASN A 33 44.18 -44.28 -0.55
CA ASN A 33 42.82 -44.82 -0.42
C ASN A 33 42.93 -46.13 0.36
N GLU A 34 42.00 -46.35 1.30
CA GLU A 34 42.14 -47.42 2.30
C GLU A 34 43.32 -47.20 3.28
N ALA A 35 43.64 -45.96 3.64
CA ALA A 35 44.48 -45.62 4.82
C ALA A 35 43.67 -45.30 6.09
N GLY A 36 42.33 -45.24 5.99
CA GLY A 36 41.43 -45.13 7.16
C GLY A 36 41.03 -43.71 7.50
N LYS A 37 41.31 -42.75 6.63
CA LYS A 37 40.93 -41.34 6.76
C LYS A 37 39.43 -41.16 7.09
N THR A 38 38.55 -41.74 6.28
CA THR A 38 37.11 -41.68 6.52
C THR A 38 36.70 -42.46 7.78
N THR A 39 37.40 -43.56 8.11
CA THR A 39 37.21 -44.28 9.38
C THR A 39 37.55 -43.38 10.60
N TRP A 40 38.59 -42.54 10.50
CA TRP A 40 38.94 -41.53 11.50
C TRP A 40 37.82 -40.51 11.70
N LEU A 41 37.33 -39.92 10.60
CA LEU A 41 36.28 -38.91 10.64
C LEU A 41 35.03 -39.47 11.34
N HIS A 42 34.62 -40.68 10.98
CA HIS A 42 33.49 -41.35 11.63
C HIS A 42 33.77 -41.67 13.10
N PHE A 43 34.99 -42.05 13.46
CA PHE A 43 35.39 -42.27 14.86
C PHE A 43 35.28 -40.97 15.68
N ILE A 44 35.76 -39.83 15.16
CA ILE A 44 35.64 -38.53 15.85
C ILE A 44 34.18 -38.13 16.03
N ARG A 45 33.35 -38.28 14.99
CA ARG A 45 31.90 -38.04 15.09
C ARG A 45 31.24 -38.89 16.19
N ALA A 46 31.57 -40.18 16.23
CA ALA A 46 31.06 -41.12 17.23
C ALA A 46 31.56 -40.79 18.64
N MET A 47 32.82 -40.39 18.81
CA MET A 47 33.39 -39.97 20.10
C MET A 47 32.74 -38.70 20.65
N LEU A 48 32.43 -37.72 19.80
CA LEU A 48 31.87 -36.44 20.24
C LEU A 48 30.37 -36.51 20.57
N PHE A 49 29.58 -37.28 19.83
CA PHE A 49 28.11 -37.25 19.94
C PHE A 49 27.45 -38.60 20.22
N GLY A 50 28.22 -39.69 20.27
CA GLY A 50 27.68 -41.04 20.38
C GLY A 50 27.08 -41.54 19.07
N GLU A 51 26.61 -42.78 19.06
CA GLU A 51 26.01 -43.37 17.86
C GLU A 51 24.48 -43.27 17.85
N SER A 52 23.92 -42.77 16.76
CA SER A 52 22.48 -42.69 16.59
C SER A 52 21.91 -44.05 16.17
N ARG A 53 20.82 -44.51 16.82
CA ARG A 53 20.09 -45.75 16.45
C ARG A 53 19.58 -45.77 14.99
N LYS A 54 19.54 -44.62 14.32
CA LYS A 54 19.07 -44.47 12.93
C LYS A 54 20.20 -44.43 11.90
N ASP A 55 21.45 -44.16 12.30
CA ASP A 55 22.59 -44.08 11.38
C ASP A 55 23.31 -45.44 11.33
N LYS A 56 23.19 -46.14 10.19
CA LYS A 56 23.98 -47.35 9.93
C LYS A 56 25.40 -46.93 9.55
N SER A 57 26.28 -46.78 10.53
CA SER A 57 27.72 -46.62 10.28
C SER A 57 28.25 -47.89 9.60
N PRO A 58 28.92 -47.81 8.44
CA PRO A 58 29.51 -48.99 7.79
C PRO A 58 30.77 -49.50 8.50
N TYR A 59 31.26 -48.76 9.51
CA TYR A 59 32.53 -49.02 10.19
C TYR A 59 32.40 -49.78 11.51
N TRP A 60 31.19 -50.10 11.98
CA TRP A 60 31.01 -50.99 13.13
C TRP A 60 29.67 -51.71 13.04
N SER A 61 29.54 -52.86 13.71
CA SER A 61 28.27 -53.60 13.83
C SER A 61 27.98 -53.94 15.29
N PRO A 62 26.69 -54.11 15.68
CA PRO A 62 26.30 -54.56 17.02
C PRO A 62 27.03 -55.81 17.50
N GLU A 63 27.41 -56.71 16.59
CA GLU A 63 28.08 -57.97 16.90
C GLU A 63 29.56 -57.79 17.27
N VAL A 64 30.25 -56.82 16.64
CA VAL A 64 31.70 -56.59 16.83
C VAL A 64 31.96 -55.53 17.91
N GLY A 65 31.04 -54.57 18.08
CA GLY A 65 31.18 -53.44 18.99
C GLY A 65 32.28 -52.46 18.57
N TRP A 66 32.47 -51.40 19.35
CA TRP A 66 33.59 -50.47 19.18
C TRP A 66 33.97 -49.80 20.50
N SER A 67 35.22 -49.40 20.66
CA SER A 67 35.65 -48.59 21.80
C SER A 67 36.83 -47.69 21.49
N GLY A 68 36.88 -46.57 22.19
CA GLY A 68 38.01 -45.66 22.12
C GLY A 68 37.91 -44.53 23.14
N ARG A 69 38.95 -43.71 23.11
CA ARG A 69 39.15 -42.56 23.97
C ARG A 69 39.56 -41.32 23.17
N LEU A 70 39.07 -40.17 23.57
CA LEU A 70 39.36 -38.87 22.97
C LEU A 70 39.68 -37.88 24.08
N ASP A 71 40.88 -37.29 24.04
CA ASP A 71 41.29 -36.23 24.96
C ASP A 71 41.14 -34.87 24.26
N VAL A 72 40.39 -33.96 24.87
CA VAL A 72 40.07 -32.63 24.31
C VAL A 72 40.41 -31.51 25.30
N GLY A 73 40.87 -30.39 24.80
CA GLY A 73 41.15 -29.16 25.54
C GLY A 73 40.21 -28.02 25.16
N PHE A 74 39.97 -27.09 26.07
CA PHE A 74 39.21 -25.86 25.84
C PHE A 74 40.08 -24.61 26.04
N ALA A 75 39.58 -23.45 25.61
CA ALA A 75 40.33 -22.18 25.65
C ALA A 75 40.65 -21.71 27.07
N ASP A 76 39.91 -22.18 28.08
CA ASP A 76 40.15 -21.95 29.50
C ASP A 76 41.20 -22.89 30.12
N GLY A 77 41.93 -23.67 29.29
CA GLY A 77 42.99 -24.58 29.72
C GLY A 77 42.50 -25.92 30.28
N GLN A 78 41.19 -26.12 30.36
CA GLN A 78 40.59 -27.34 30.89
C GLN A 78 40.70 -28.51 29.92
N GLN A 79 41.15 -29.66 30.42
CA GLN A 79 41.22 -30.92 29.67
C GLN A 79 40.11 -31.87 30.08
N TRP A 80 39.48 -32.47 29.09
CA TRP A 80 38.36 -33.40 29.23
C TRP A 80 38.70 -34.69 28.50
N ARG A 81 38.22 -35.81 29.04
CA ARG A 81 38.44 -37.14 28.45
C ARG A 81 37.11 -37.81 28.19
N LEU A 82 36.90 -38.24 26.95
CA LEU A 82 35.75 -39.03 26.54
C LEU A 82 36.20 -40.46 26.31
N GLU A 83 35.55 -41.42 26.95
CA GLU A 83 35.71 -42.85 26.72
C GLU A 83 34.34 -43.40 26.30
N ARG A 84 34.27 -44.02 25.12
CA ARG A 84 33.03 -44.66 24.63
C ARG A 84 33.29 -46.12 24.31
N ARG A 85 32.34 -46.98 24.66
CA ARG A 85 32.34 -48.41 24.34
C ARG A 85 30.92 -48.86 23.99
N VAL A 86 30.75 -49.48 22.83
CA VAL A 86 29.50 -50.09 22.38
C VAL A 86 29.66 -51.60 22.32
N GLU A 87 28.77 -52.31 23.00
CA GLU A 87 28.69 -53.78 22.99
C GLU A 87 27.25 -54.22 22.73
N GLY A 88 27.03 -54.96 21.64
CA GLY A 88 25.67 -55.35 21.26
C GLY A 88 24.82 -54.11 20.94
N ARG A 89 23.78 -53.90 21.76
CA ARG A 89 22.85 -52.76 21.65
C ARG A 89 23.03 -51.73 22.77
N ARG A 90 24.03 -51.88 23.65
CA ARG A 90 24.29 -50.98 24.78
C ARG A 90 25.52 -50.10 24.46
N GLU A 91 25.33 -48.80 24.60
CA GLU A 91 26.41 -47.81 24.53
C GLU A 91 26.75 -47.38 25.97
N TYR A 92 28.03 -47.46 26.30
CA TYR A 92 28.60 -46.94 27.55
C TYR A 92 29.44 -45.73 27.20
N SER A 93 29.09 -44.57 27.75
CA SER A 93 29.90 -43.36 27.68
C SER A 93 30.37 -42.96 29.08
N ARG A 94 31.65 -42.64 29.17
CA ARG A 94 32.30 -42.11 30.37
C ARG A 94 33.01 -40.83 29.99
N ILE A 95 32.47 -39.71 30.46
CA ILE A 95 33.01 -38.37 30.21
C ILE A 95 33.61 -37.86 31.50
N VAL A 96 34.90 -37.57 31.50
CA VAL A 96 35.66 -37.12 32.66
C VAL A 96 36.01 -35.66 32.50
N ALA A 97 35.48 -34.83 33.40
CA ALA A 97 35.74 -33.41 33.49
C ALA A 97 37.08 -33.11 34.22
N PRO A 98 37.59 -31.87 34.16
CA PRO A 98 38.81 -31.46 34.87
C PRO A 98 38.67 -31.73 36.37
N GLY A 99 39.64 -32.45 36.94
CA GLY A 99 39.60 -32.89 38.34
C GLY A 99 39.13 -34.34 38.55
N GLY A 100 38.78 -35.07 37.49
CA GLY A 100 38.53 -36.52 37.53
C GLY A 100 37.07 -36.92 37.78
N ALA A 101 36.15 -35.95 37.90
CA ALA A 101 34.73 -36.21 38.08
C ALA A 101 34.07 -36.70 36.77
N GLN A 102 33.24 -37.72 36.86
CA GLN A 102 32.44 -38.20 35.73
C GLN A 102 31.18 -37.35 35.58
N VAL A 103 30.87 -36.91 34.35
CA VAL A 103 29.68 -36.13 34.03
C VAL A 103 28.79 -36.82 33.00
N ASP A 104 27.55 -36.35 32.88
CA ASP A 104 26.57 -36.83 31.91
C ASP A 104 26.73 -36.18 30.52
N GLU A 105 26.06 -36.77 29.52
CA GLU A 105 26.04 -36.29 28.13
C GLU A 105 25.41 -34.89 27.99
N GLU A 106 24.47 -34.52 28.87
CA GLU A 106 23.83 -33.20 28.84
C GLU A 106 24.81 -32.09 29.24
N THR A 107 25.64 -32.33 30.26
CA THR A 107 26.71 -31.41 30.66
C THR A 107 27.80 -31.31 29.58
N TRP A 108 28.15 -32.42 28.93
CA TRP A 108 29.03 -32.42 27.77
C TRP A 108 28.46 -31.60 26.60
N ASN A 109 27.19 -31.79 26.25
CA ASN A 109 26.54 -31.03 25.18
C ASN A 109 26.45 -29.54 25.48
N ARG A 110 26.17 -29.13 26.73
CA ARG A 110 26.23 -27.73 27.14
C ARG A 110 27.64 -27.16 27.02
N ARG A 111 28.67 -27.95 27.38
CA ARG A 111 30.07 -27.55 27.24
C ARG A 111 30.50 -27.40 25.77
N MET A 112 29.91 -28.18 24.87
CA MET A 112 30.04 -28.06 23.43
C MET A 112 29.25 -26.88 22.82
N GLY A 113 28.62 -26.03 23.65
CA GLY A 113 27.83 -24.89 23.18
C GLY A 113 26.45 -25.27 22.64
N GLY A 114 25.91 -26.43 23.04
CA GLY A 114 24.62 -26.95 22.55
C GLY A 114 24.67 -27.46 21.12
N LEU A 115 25.87 -27.74 20.59
CA LEU A 115 26.06 -28.23 19.23
C LEU A 115 25.44 -29.63 19.07
N SER A 116 24.61 -29.80 18.04
CA SER A 116 24.08 -31.13 17.70
C SER A 116 25.00 -31.84 16.71
N ARG A 117 24.96 -33.18 16.70
CA ARG A 117 25.68 -34.02 15.72
C ARG A 117 25.39 -33.58 14.28
N PHE A 118 24.12 -33.32 13.97
CA PHE A 118 23.70 -32.86 12.65
C PHE A 118 24.39 -31.55 12.25
N VAL A 119 24.43 -30.56 13.14
CA VAL A 119 25.08 -29.27 12.85
C VAL A 119 26.60 -29.44 12.70
N TYR A 120 27.23 -30.27 13.53
CA TYR A 120 28.66 -30.57 13.42
C TYR A 120 29.01 -31.24 12.09
N ASP A 121 28.23 -32.26 11.68
CA ASP A 121 28.44 -33.00 10.42
C ASP A 121 28.19 -32.15 9.16
N GLN A 122 27.37 -31.10 9.26
CA GLN A 122 27.07 -30.24 8.10
C GLN A 122 28.02 -29.05 7.96
N ILE A 123 28.48 -28.48 9.08
CA ILE A 123 29.26 -27.23 9.10
C ILE A 123 30.74 -27.46 9.39
N PHE A 124 31.07 -28.32 10.36
CA PHE A 124 32.43 -28.43 10.90
C PHE A 124 33.18 -29.66 10.43
N ALA A 125 32.51 -30.77 10.16
CA ALA A 125 33.14 -32.02 9.73
C ALA A 125 32.49 -32.51 8.44
N PHE A 126 33.10 -32.26 7.27
CA PHE A 126 32.49 -32.58 5.97
C PHE A 126 33.50 -33.08 4.92
N GLY A 127 33.07 -34.02 4.06
CA GLY A 127 33.84 -34.50 2.91
C GLY A 127 33.30 -34.04 1.56
N LEU A 128 33.98 -34.40 0.45
CA LEU A 128 33.58 -34.01 -0.91
C LEU A 128 32.13 -34.37 -1.26
N GLY A 129 31.67 -35.58 -0.94
CA GLY A 129 30.30 -36.03 -1.21
C GLY A 129 29.23 -35.38 -0.30
N GLU A 130 29.64 -34.79 0.83
CA GLU A 130 28.78 -34.01 1.74
C GLU A 130 28.82 -32.51 1.38
N LEU A 131 29.89 -32.05 0.71
CA LEU A 131 30.02 -30.72 0.13
C LEU A 131 28.96 -30.50 -0.97
N GLU A 132 28.73 -31.51 -1.82
CA GLU A 132 27.78 -31.49 -2.95
C GLU A 132 26.30 -31.55 -2.53
N ARG A 133 25.98 -32.10 -1.35
CA ARG A 133 24.60 -32.29 -0.84
C ARG A 133 24.10 -31.11 -0.02
N PHE A 134 24.21 -29.89 -0.56
CA PHE A 134 23.84 -28.64 0.11
C PHE A 134 22.32 -28.47 0.37
N GLU A 135 21.47 -29.38 -0.14
CA GLU A 135 20.02 -29.41 0.14
C GLU A 135 19.68 -29.54 1.64
N SER A 136 20.64 -29.93 2.49
CA SER A 136 20.48 -30.04 3.95
C SER A 136 20.61 -28.72 4.72
N LEU A 137 21.18 -27.65 4.14
CA LEU A 137 21.24 -26.32 4.77
C LEU A 137 19.95 -25.51 4.58
N ALA A 138 19.05 -25.99 3.71
CA ALA A 138 17.66 -25.57 3.64
C ALA A 138 16.77 -26.21 4.74
N ASP A 139 17.34 -27.10 5.59
CA ASP A 139 16.63 -27.58 6.78
C ASP A 139 16.22 -26.35 7.64
N PRO A 140 14.92 -26.19 7.97
CA PRO A 140 14.41 -25.05 8.73
C PRO A 140 15.16 -24.80 10.04
N ARG A 141 15.84 -25.81 10.59
CA ARG A 141 16.65 -25.71 11.83
C ARG A 141 17.97 -24.95 11.63
N VAL A 142 18.58 -25.02 10.44
CA VAL A 142 19.82 -24.28 10.13
C VAL A 142 19.50 -22.97 9.40
N ALA A 143 18.50 -22.99 8.50
CA ALA A 143 17.96 -21.77 7.88
C ALA A 143 17.39 -20.81 8.94
N GLY A 144 16.74 -21.33 9.99
CA GLY A 144 16.25 -20.55 11.13
C GLY A 144 17.34 -19.74 11.83
N GLN A 145 18.58 -20.22 11.92
CA GLN A 145 19.70 -19.46 12.51
C GLN A 145 20.34 -18.46 11.53
N LEU A 146 20.32 -18.75 10.22
CA LEU A 146 20.78 -17.86 9.16
C LEU A 146 19.85 -16.64 8.96
N TYR A 147 18.53 -16.83 9.07
CA TYR A 147 17.54 -15.79 8.84
C TYR A 147 17.05 -15.07 10.12
N SER A 148 17.05 -15.71 11.30
CA SER A 148 16.56 -15.09 12.56
C SER A 148 17.47 -14.00 13.13
N ALA A 149 18.74 -13.94 12.73
CA ALA A 149 19.68 -12.94 13.24
C ALA A 149 19.58 -11.58 12.52
N GLY A 150 18.76 -11.44 11.46
CA GLY A 150 18.77 -10.26 10.58
C GLY A 150 17.55 -9.33 10.65
N ALA A 151 16.33 -9.85 10.77
CA ALA A 151 15.12 -9.04 10.90
C ALA A 151 13.93 -9.91 11.32
N GLY A 152 13.15 -9.46 12.31
CA GLY A 152 11.91 -10.10 12.76
C GLY A 152 10.74 -10.04 11.76
N LEU A 153 10.99 -10.17 10.45
CA LEU A 153 9.96 -10.25 9.41
C LEU A 153 10.19 -11.54 8.60
N ARG A 154 9.19 -12.42 8.54
CA ARG A 154 9.23 -13.62 7.68
C ARG A 154 9.16 -13.17 6.22
N GLY A 155 10.09 -13.62 5.37
CA GLY A 155 10.12 -13.27 3.93
C GLY A 155 8.81 -13.58 3.18
N THR A 156 7.99 -14.49 3.71
CA THR A 156 6.66 -14.84 3.19
C THR A 156 5.65 -13.69 3.25
N ASP A 157 5.75 -12.77 4.22
CA ASP A 157 4.75 -11.71 4.42
C ASP A 157 4.92 -10.56 3.41
N LEU A 158 6.15 -10.31 2.96
CA LEU A 158 6.48 -9.28 1.98
C LEU A 158 6.06 -9.70 0.56
N ALA A 159 6.35 -10.95 0.19
CA ALA A 159 5.92 -11.51 -1.08
C ALA A 159 4.39 -11.57 -1.21
N ALA A 160 3.70 -11.90 -0.10
CA ALA A 160 2.24 -11.86 -0.05
C ALA A 160 1.68 -10.43 -0.18
N ALA A 161 2.33 -9.43 0.43
CA ALA A 161 1.93 -8.03 0.29
C ALA A 161 2.14 -7.52 -1.16
N GLU A 162 3.25 -7.86 -1.80
CA GLU A 162 3.50 -7.54 -3.21
C GLU A 162 2.46 -8.19 -4.12
N GLN A 163 2.17 -9.49 -3.94
CA GLN A 163 1.15 -10.18 -4.73
C GLN A 163 -0.24 -9.57 -4.56
N ARG A 164 -0.63 -9.16 -3.35
CA ARG A 164 -1.91 -8.48 -3.10
C ARG A 164 -2.00 -7.16 -3.86
N LEU A 165 -0.94 -6.35 -3.84
CA LEU A 165 -0.90 -5.09 -4.60
C LEU A 165 -0.99 -5.33 -6.10
N VAL A 166 -0.25 -6.31 -6.63
CA VAL A 166 -0.34 -6.69 -8.05
C VAL A 166 -1.75 -7.15 -8.42
N GLN A 167 -2.38 -8.01 -7.61
CA GLN A 167 -3.76 -8.47 -7.86
C GLN A 167 -4.78 -7.33 -7.78
N ALA A 168 -4.65 -6.42 -6.81
CA ALA A 168 -5.50 -5.24 -6.69
C ALA A 168 -5.38 -4.33 -7.93
N MET A 169 -4.15 -4.10 -8.40
CA MET A 169 -3.89 -3.35 -9.62
C MET A 169 -4.48 -4.04 -10.85
N GLU A 170 -4.26 -5.35 -11.04
CA GLU A 170 -4.77 -6.09 -12.19
C GLU A 170 -6.31 -6.18 -12.23
N LYS A 171 -6.96 -6.21 -11.05
CA LYS A 171 -8.41 -6.16 -10.93
C LYS A 171 -8.98 -4.80 -11.38
N ARG A 172 -8.22 -3.71 -11.15
CA ARG A 172 -8.60 -2.34 -11.52
C ARG A 172 -8.25 -2.02 -12.98
N TYR A 173 -7.04 -2.35 -13.45
CA TYR A 173 -6.59 -2.10 -14.82
C TYR A 173 -5.60 -3.16 -15.31
N LYS A 174 -5.79 -3.59 -16.56
CA LYS A 174 -4.83 -4.44 -17.29
C LYS A 174 -4.77 -4.00 -18.74
N SER A 175 -3.57 -3.76 -19.27
CA SER A 175 -3.35 -3.19 -20.61
C SER A 175 -4.08 -3.94 -21.74
N ARG A 176 -4.31 -5.26 -21.61
CA ARG A 176 -5.08 -6.08 -22.56
C ARG A 176 -6.31 -6.75 -21.94
N GLY A 177 -6.75 -6.34 -20.76
CA GLY A 177 -7.90 -6.92 -20.06
C GLY A 177 -9.21 -6.25 -20.48
N LYS A 178 -10.27 -7.05 -20.71
CA LYS A 178 -11.62 -6.51 -20.95
C LYS A 178 -12.45 -6.38 -19.66
N ASN A 179 -12.15 -7.20 -18.66
CA ASN A 179 -12.91 -7.30 -17.42
C ASN A 179 -12.54 -6.29 -16.31
N PRO A 180 -11.30 -5.76 -16.23
CA PRO A 180 -10.97 -4.79 -15.18
C PRO A 180 -11.83 -3.51 -15.27
N VAL A 181 -12.12 -2.93 -14.11
CA VAL A 181 -13.09 -1.84 -13.96
C VAL A 181 -12.73 -0.62 -14.81
N ILE A 182 -11.46 -0.22 -14.84
CA ILE A 182 -10.98 0.93 -15.64
C ILE A 182 -11.17 0.67 -17.14
N ASN A 183 -10.88 -0.54 -17.62
CA ASN A 183 -11.04 -0.90 -19.03
C ASN A 183 -12.53 -0.89 -19.45
N GLN A 184 -13.43 -1.36 -18.57
CA GLN A 184 -14.88 -1.31 -18.80
C GLN A 184 -15.40 0.13 -18.83
N LEU A 185 -14.99 0.96 -17.86
CA LEU A 185 -15.34 2.38 -17.80
C LEU A 185 -14.84 3.14 -19.04
N GLN A 186 -13.62 2.85 -19.50
CA GLN A 186 -13.07 3.46 -20.72
C GLN A 186 -13.87 3.06 -21.97
N THR A 187 -14.29 1.81 -22.08
CA THR A 187 -15.14 1.33 -23.19
C THR A 187 -16.52 2.00 -23.15
N ALA A 188 -17.13 2.08 -21.97
CA ALA A 188 -18.42 2.75 -21.78
C ALA A 188 -18.33 4.25 -22.09
N LEU A 189 -17.24 4.91 -21.71
CA LEU A 189 -16.99 6.32 -22.00
C LEU A 189 -16.83 6.55 -23.51
N GLN A 190 -16.09 5.70 -24.22
CA GLN A 190 -15.95 5.78 -25.67
C GLN A 190 -17.30 5.60 -26.39
N GLU A 191 -18.14 4.68 -25.93
CA GLU A 191 -19.48 4.50 -26.47
C GLU A 191 -20.37 5.71 -26.19
N CYS A 192 -20.33 6.25 -24.96
CA CYS A 192 -21.03 7.47 -24.59
C CYS A 192 -20.61 8.67 -25.47
N GLU A 193 -19.31 8.86 -25.69
CA GLU A 193 -18.76 9.91 -26.57
C GLU A 193 -19.11 9.70 -28.04
N ARG A 194 -19.29 8.44 -28.47
CA ARG A 194 -19.79 8.12 -29.81
C ARG A 194 -21.25 8.51 -29.96
N GLN A 195 -22.10 8.21 -28.96
CA GLN A 195 -23.52 8.61 -28.96
C GLN A 195 -23.68 10.13 -28.96
N ILE A 196 -22.88 10.85 -28.17
CA ILE A 196 -22.87 12.32 -28.17
C ILE A 196 -22.50 12.87 -29.56
N ARG A 197 -21.51 12.28 -30.24
CA ARG A 197 -21.13 12.70 -31.60
C ARG A 197 -22.19 12.40 -32.65
N LEU A 198 -22.90 11.28 -32.53
CA LEU A 198 -23.99 10.91 -33.45
C LEU A 198 -25.20 11.82 -33.31
N LEU A 199 -25.47 12.34 -32.10
CA LEU A 199 -26.58 13.25 -31.81
C LEU A 199 -26.37 14.69 -32.34
N GLY A 200 -25.25 14.99 -32.99
CA GLY A 200 -25.08 16.18 -33.84
C GLY A 200 -25.17 17.54 -33.13
N ASP A 201 -25.55 18.57 -33.89
CA ASP A 201 -25.85 19.94 -33.42
C ASP A 201 -27.38 20.14 -33.38
N PRO A 202 -28.02 19.96 -32.20
CA PRO A 202 -29.48 20.07 -32.08
C PRO A 202 -30.01 21.44 -32.50
N ALA A 203 -29.19 22.48 -32.46
CA ALA A 203 -29.62 23.82 -32.85
C ALA A 203 -29.80 23.96 -34.37
N ALA A 204 -28.98 23.27 -35.16
CA ALA A 204 -29.09 23.27 -36.62
C ALA A 204 -30.31 22.47 -37.08
N GLU A 205 -30.55 21.30 -36.50
CA GLU A 205 -31.70 20.45 -36.83
C GLU A 205 -33.02 21.06 -36.33
N TYR A 206 -33.02 21.70 -35.15
CA TYR A 206 -34.16 22.48 -34.67
C TYR A 206 -34.48 23.65 -35.63
N ALA A 207 -33.47 24.40 -36.09
CA ALA A 207 -33.66 25.49 -37.03
C ALA A 207 -34.21 25.00 -38.39
N GLU A 208 -33.74 23.85 -38.89
CA GLU A 208 -34.23 23.24 -40.13
C GLU A 208 -35.71 22.83 -40.03
N VAL A 209 -36.08 22.12 -38.96
CA VAL A 209 -37.48 21.68 -38.74
C VAL A 209 -38.41 22.87 -38.53
N THR A 210 -37.95 23.91 -37.81
CA THR A 210 -38.74 25.13 -37.60
C THR A 210 -38.93 25.90 -38.91
N ALA A 211 -37.91 25.96 -39.78
CA ALA A 211 -38.01 26.55 -41.11
C ALA A 211 -38.96 25.75 -42.03
N ALA A 212 -38.93 24.42 -41.96
CA ALA A 212 -39.84 23.57 -42.73
C ALA A 212 -41.31 23.72 -42.28
N LEU A 213 -41.56 23.93 -40.98
CA LEU A 213 -42.91 24.24 -40.47
C LEU A 213 -43.39 25.62 -40.95
N ALA A 214 -42.53 26.63 -40.93
CA ALA A 214 -42.85 27.95 -41.49
C ALA A 214 -43.17 27.88 -42.99
N GLN A 215 -42.43 27.06 -43.75
CA GLN A 215 -42.73 26.82 -45.16
C GLN A 215 -44.10 26.15 -45.35
N CYS A 216 -44.51 25.21 -44.48
CA CYS A 216 -45.85 24.64 -44.52
C CYS A 216 -46.94 25.70 -44.26
N ASP A 217 -46.70 26.65 -43.35
CA ASP A 217 -47.64 27.75 -43.08
C ASP A 217 -47.78 28.68 -44.30
N ASP A 218 -46.68 28.99 -45.00
CA ASP A 218 -46.69 29.78 -46.24
C ASP A 218 -47.44 29.05 -47.39
N GLU A 219 -47.19 27.75 -47.57
CA GLU A 219 -47.87 26.92 -48.57
C GLU A 219 -49.38 26.78 -48.29
N GLU A 220 -49.79 26.67 -47.01
CA GLU A 220 -51.22 26.68 -46.62
C GLU A 220 -51.89 28.02 -46.94
N ALA A 221 -51.19 29.14 -46.72
CA ALA A 221 -51.70 30.47 -47.06
C ALA A 221 -51.88 30.64 -48.58
N GLU A 222 -50.95 30.12 -49.39
CA GLU A 222 -51.07 30.11 -50.86
C GLU A 222 -52.29 29.29 -51.32
N ILE A 223 -52.46 28.07 -50.80
CA ILE A 223 -53.60 27.21 -51.12
C ILE A 223 -54.93 27.86 -50.73
N ALA A 224 -54.99 28.52 -49.57
CA ALA A 224 -56.17 29.25 -49.14
C ALA A 224 -56.53 30.39 -50.11
N GLY A 225 -55.53 31.06 -50.70
CA GLY A 225 -55.70 32.03 -51.77
C GLY A 225 -56.29 31.42 -53.05
N ARG A 226 -55.67 30.34 -53.54
CA ARG A 226 -56.12 29.65 -54.78
C ARG A 226 -57.51 29.04 -54.65
N ARG A 227 -57.89 28.52 -53.48
CA ARG A 227 -59.26 28.04 -53.21
C ARG A 227 -60.29 29.17 -53.29
N LYS A 228 -59.96 30.40 -52.85
CA LYS A 228 -60.86 31.55 -52.99
C LYS A 228 -61.07 31.91 -54.46
N GLU A 229 -60.02 31.83 -55.28
CA GLU A 229 -60.08 32.06 -56.72
C GLU A 229 -60.96 31.02 -57.43
N VAL A 230 -60.72 29.73 -57.20
CA VAL A 230 -61.53 28.62 -57.75
C VAL A 230 -63.01 28.78 -57.38
N ARG A 231 -63.32 29.10 -56.12
CA ARG A 231 -64.69 29.35 -55.66
C ARG A 231 -65.34 30.57 -56.33
N SER A 232 -64.56 31.60 -56.63
CA SER A 232 -65.07 32.80 -57.32
C SER A 232 -65.39 32.50 -58.79
N ARG A 233 -64.51 31.76 -59.49
CA ARG A 233 -64.67 31.38 -60.89
C ARG A 233 -65.80 30.36 -61.09
N ARG A 234 -65.94 29.37 -60.19
CA ARG A 234 -67.06 28.41 -60.20
C ARG A 234 -68.41 29.11 -60.08
N ARG A 235 -68.53 30.08 -59.16
CA ARG A 235 -69.76 30.88 -59.00
C ARG A 235 -70.12 31.66 -60.26
N ARG A 236 -69.12 32.20 -60.99
CA ARG A 236 -69.34 32.87 -62.27
C ARG A 236 -69.84 31.92 -63.35
N LEU A 237 -69.21 30.75 -63.51
CA LEU A 237 -69.59 29.76 -64.53
C LEU A 237 -70.98 29.17 -64.30
N LEU A 238 -71.36 28.87 -63.05
CA LEU A 238 -72.71 28.40 -62.73
C LEU A 238 -73.78 29.44 -63.07
N ARG A 239 -73.49 30.73 -62.90
CA ARG A 239 -74.38 31.83 -63.32
C ARG A 239 -74.51 31.89 -64.85
N LEU A 240 -73.41 31.72 -65.59
CA LEU A 240 -73.41 31.67 -67.06
C LEU A 240 -74.18 30.45 -67.60
N LYS A 241 -74.04 29.28 -66.96
CA LYS A 241 -74.81 28.07 -67.32
C LYS A 241 -76.31 28.33 -67.23
N GLN A 242 -76.76 28.93 -66.13
CA GLN A 242 -78.16 29.27 -65.93
C GLN A 242 -78.69 30.26 -66.97
N LEU A 243 -77.87 31.22 -67.41
CA LEU A 243 -78.23 32.16 -68.48
C LEU A 243 -78.38 31.47 -69.84
N ARG A 244 -77.50 30.52 -70.16
CA ARG A 244 -77.53 29.79 -71.43
C ARG A 244 -78.74 28.88 -71.58
N GLU A 245 -79.12 28.15 -70.52
CA GLU A 245 -80.30 27.27 -70.52
C GLU A 245 -81.60 28.03 -70.81
N ILE A 246 -81.71 29.27 -70.35
CA ILE A 246 -82.89 30.14 -70.58
C ILE A 246 -82.91 30.65 -72.03
N PHE A 247 -81.73 30.86 -72.64
CA PHE A 247 -81.61 31.34 -74.02
C PHE A 247 -82.08 30.30 -75.04
N ASP A 248 -81.67 29.04 -74.90
CA ASP A 248 -82.07 27.96 -75.82
C ASP A 248 -83.59 27.66 -75.74
N ALA A 249 -84.21 27.81 -74.56
CA ALA A 249 -85.65 27.66 -74.36
C ALA A 249 -86.47 28.76 -75.06
N TRP A 250 -85.93 29.98 -75.16
CA TRP A 250 -86.58 31.12 -75.83
C TRP A 250 -86.73 30.87 -77.33
N GLU A 251 -85.67 30.39 -77.99
CA GLU A 251 -85.62 30.13 -79.43
C GLU A 251 -86.68 29.08 -79.88
N THR A 252 -86.90 28.05 -79.05
CA THR A 252 -87.89 26.99 -79.31
C THR A 252 -89.34 27.51 -79.23
N THR A 253 -89.58 28.49 -78.35
CA THR A 253 -90.92 29.05 -78.09
C THR A 253 -91.38 29.97 -79.22
N GLU A 254 -90.47 30.69 -79.87
CA GLU A 254 -90.75 31.59 -81.01
C GLU A 254 -91.38 30.86 -82.20
N SER A 255 -90.96 29.62 -82.47
CA SER A 255 -91.45 28.82 -83.60
C SER A 255 -92.91 28.37 -83.45
N SER A 256 -93.44 28.25 -82.24
CA SER A 256 -94.81 27.73 -81.96
C SER A 256 -95.89 28.83 -82.00
N TRP A 257 -95.49 30.10 -81.90
CA TRP A 257 -96.37 31.27 -81.90
C TRP A 257 -97.04 31.55 -83.26
N ALA A 258 -96.45 31.05 -84.36
CA ALA A 258 -96.89 31.33 -85.73
C ALA A 258 -98.29 30.77 -86.11
N GLU A 259 -98.86 29.82 -85.35
CA GLU A 259 -100.09 29.07 -85.72
C GLU A 259 -101.42 29.66 -85.19
N VAL A 260 -101.41 30.64 -84.27
CA VAL A 260 -102.60 31.02 -83.45
C VAL A 260 -102.94 32.53 -83.53
N CYS A 261 -102.48 33.22 -84.57
CA CYS A 261 -102.42 34.69 -84.62
C CYS A 261 -103.72 35.46 -84.94
N ASP A 262 -104.73 34.81 -85.57
CA ASP A 262 -105.91 35.48 -86.17
C ASP A 262 -107.19 35.62 -85.29
N LEU A 263 -107.19 35.17 -84.02
CA LEU A 263 -108.29 35.44 -83.06
C LEU A 263 -108.35 36.94 -82.69
N PRO A 264 -109.48 37.52 -82.21
CA PRO A 264 -109.44 38.87 -81.63
C PRO A 264 -108.44 38.86 -80.48
N ASP A 265 -107.47 39.77 -80.53
CA ASP A 265 -106.47 39.95 -79.46
C ASP A 265 -107.17 40.62 -78.28
N VAL A 266 -108.06 39.84 -77.69
CA VAL A 266 -108.48 40.06 -76.33
C VAL A 266 -107.24 39.76 -75.55
N ASP A 267 -106.62 40.82 -75.00
CA ASP A 267 -105.36 40.70 -74.32
C ASP A 267 -105.53 39.49 -73.44
N PRO A 268 -104.81 38.41 -73.72
CA PRO A 268 -105.06 37.24 -72.98
C PRO A 268 -104.67 37.55 -71.55
N GLU A 269 -103.89 38.65 -71.29
CA GLU A 269 -103.93 39.51 -70.10
C GLU A 269 -105.32 39.71 -69.65
N GLU A 270 -106.15 40.63 -70.14
CA GLU A 270 -107.58 40.66 -69.87
C GLU A 270 -108.25 39.29 -69.60
N LEU A 271 -108.06 38.28 -70.45
CA LEU A 271 -108.83 37.03 -70.36
C LEU A 271 -108.37 36.07 -69.25
N ALA A 272 -107.11 35.66 -69.24
CA ALA A 272 -106.53 34.97 -68.11
C ALA A 272 -106.21 35.91 -66.93
N ARG A 273 -106.37 37.24 -67.03
CA ARG A 273 -106.42 38.19 -65.90
C ARG A 273 -107.79 38.10 -65.28
N LEU A 274 -108.84 37.82 -66.03
CA LEU A 274 -110.17 37.60 -65.50
C LEU A 274 -110.34 36.16 -64.99
N ASP A 275 -109.80 35.15 -65.67
CA ASP A 275 -109.73 33.80 -65.08
C ASP A 275 -108.77 33.73 -63.91
N ARG A 276 -107.54 34.25 -64.08
CA ARG A 276 -106.61 34.29 -62.96
C ARG A 276 -107.16 35.22 -61.92
N ALA A 277 -107.77 36.37 -62.17
CA ALA A 277 -108.34 37.13 -61.05
C ALA A 277 -109.49 36.38 -60.38
N LEU A 278 -110.23 35.50 -61.05
CA LEU A 278 -111.30 34.72 -60.41
C LEU A 278 -110.76 33.53 -59.62
N GLU A 279 -109.85 32.77 -60.23
CA GLU A 279 -109.10 31.68 -59.61
C GLU A 279 -108.21 32.23 -58.48
N ARG A 280 -107.54 33.35 -58.69
CA ARG A 280 -106.70 34.09 -57.73
C ARG A 280 -107.55 34.76 -56.66
N VAL A 281 -108.78 35.17 -56.90
CA VAL A 281 -109.67 35.61 -55.80
C VAL A 281 -110.08 34.43 -54.93
N ALA A 282 -110.34 33.25 -55.50
CA ALA A 282 -110.64 32.03 -54.75
C ALA A 282 -109.39 31.47 -54.03
N GLU A 283 -108.26 31.42 -54.72
CA GLU A 283 -106.95 30.99 -54.23
C GLU A 283 -106.42 31.96 -53.18
N LEU A 284 -106.43 33.28 -53.41
CA LEU A 284 -106.01 34.27 -52.41
C LEU A 284 -106.97 34.31 -51.21
N ARG A 285 -108.26 33.95 -51.36
CA ARG A 285 -109.18 33.76 -50.23
C ARG A 285 -108.72 32.60 -49.37
N LEU A 286 -108.40 31.49 -50.01
CA LEU A 286 -107.91 30.29 -49.35
C LEU A 286 -106.50 30.51 -48.76
N GLU A 287 -105.63 31.23 -49.46
CA GLU A 287 -104.26 31.58 -49.08
C GLU A 287 -104.26 32.57 -47.91
N ALA A 288 -105.08 33.63 -47.94
CA ALA A 288 -105.24 34.55 -46.82
C ALA A 288 -105.81 33.84 -45.59
N ALA A 289 -106.78 32.94 -45.76
CA ALA A 289 -107.33 32.14 -44.65
C ALA A 289 -106.30 31.12 -44.10
N ARG A 290 -105.51 30.47 -44.97
CA ARG A 290 -104.43 29.55 -44.59
C ARG A 290 -103.30 30.27 -43.87
N ALA A 291 -102.82 31.38 -44.43
CA ALA A 291 -101.79 32.22 -43.83
C ALA A 291 -102.23 32.76 -42.47
N ALA A 292 -103.49 33.20 -42.34
CA ALA A 292 -104.04 33.68 -41.07
C ALA A 292 -104.07 32.58 -40.02
N LYS A 293 -104.50 31.37 -40.41
CA LYS A 293 -104.50 30.18 -39.55
C LYS A 293 -103.08 29.76 -39.13
N GLU A 294 -102.11 29.87 -40.04
CA GLU A 294 -100.70 29.55 -39.78
C GLU A 294 -100.04 30.59 -38.85
N ARG A 295 -100.31 31.89 -39.05
CA ARG A 295 -99.94 32.94 -38.09
C ARG A 295 -100.55 32.67 -36.71
N ASP A 296 -101.83 32.34 -36.65
CA ASP A 296 -102.53 32.10 -35.37
C ASP A 296 -101.98 30.86 -34.65
N ALA A 297 -101.60 29.82 -35.40
CA ALA A 297 -100.92 28.65 -34.85
C ALA A 297 -99.54 29.02 -34.28
N LEU A 298 -98.74 29.80 -35.00
CA LEU A 298 -97.44 30.30 -34.52
C LEU A 298 -97.58 31.26 -33.33
N ASP A 299 -98.64 32.08 -33.28
CA ASP A 299 -98.96 32.95 -32.13
C ASP A 299 -99.38 32.16 -30.89
N ALA A 300 -100.08 31.04 -31.06
CA ALA A 300 -100.40 30.13 -29.97
C ALA A 300 -99.16 29.37 -29.48
N GLU A 301 -98.32 28.90 -30.41
CA GLU A 301 -97.08 28.18 -30.08
C GLU A 301 -96.06 29.10 -29.40
N LEU A 302 -95.89 30.34 -29.87
CA LEU A 302 -95.01 31.32 -29.25
C LEU A 302 -95.46 31.69 -27.83
N ARG A 303 -96.78 31.76 -27.58
CA ARG A 303 -97.34 31.98 -26.23
C ARG A 303 -97.12 30.79 -25.29
N SER A 304 -96.96 29.59 -25.84
CA SER A 304 -96.71 28.38 -25.04
C SER A 304 -95.26 28.25 -24.55
N VAL A 305 -94.32 29.02 -25.12
CA VAL A 305 -92.90 29.01 -24.71
C VAL A 305 -92.65 30.13 -23.68
N PRO A 306 -92.22 29.80 -22.44
CA PRO A 306 -91.95 30.79 -21.40
C PRO A 306 -90.84 31.79 -21.76
N GLU A 307 -90.80 32.92 -21.04
CA GLU A 307 -89.70 33.90 -21.15
C GLU A 307 -88.38 33.36 -20.56
N PRO A 308 -87.21 33.83 -21.05
CA PRO A 308 -85.91 33.39 -20.56
C PRO A 308 -85.75 33.63 -19.06
N GLY A 309 -85.39 32.59 -18.33
CA GLY A 309 -85.25 32.58 -16.88
C GLY A 309 -83.88 33.04 -16.37
N PRO A 310 -83.59 32.81 -15.08
CA PRO A 310 -82.30 33.12 -14.45
C PRO A 310 -81.08 32.45 -15.12
N LEU A 311 -81.25 31.22 -15.62
CA LEU A 311 -80.21 30.46 -16.33
C LEU A 311 -79.68 31.21 -17.57
N TRP A 312 -80.56 31.89 -18.31
CA TRP A 312 -80.17 32.67 -19.48
C TRP A 312 -79.41 33.95 -19.12
N ARG A 313 -79.72 34.55 -17.96
CA ARG A 313 -79.06 35.77 -17.46
C ARG A 313 -77.63 35.50 -16.99
N GLU A 314 -77.40 34.39 -16.29
CA GLU A 314 -76.08 34.02 -15.74
C GLU A 314 -75.24 33.14 -16.68
N ARG A 315 -75.66 32.93 -17.94
CA ARG A 315 -75.05 31.99 -18.89
C ARG A 315 -73.52 32.12 -19.06
N ASP A 316 -73.01 33.35 -19.10
CA ASP A 316 -71.57 33.60 -19.31
C ASP A 316 -70.74 33.24 -18.07
N ARG A 317 -71.29 33.50 -16.88
CA ARG A 317 -70.70 33.08 -15.59
C ARG A 317 -70.76 31.57 -15.41
N ILE A 318 -71.88 30.93 -15.78
CA ILE A 318 -72.01 29.47 -15.76
C ILE A 318 -70.98 28.83 -16.69
N ALA A 319 -70.83 29.34 -17.92
CA ALA A 319 -69.83 28.84 -18.88
C ALA A 319 -68.41 28.93 -18.29
N THR A 320 -68.04 30.08 -17.71
CA THR A 320 -66.72 30.30 -17.09
C THR A 320 -66.44 29.30 -15.97
N VAL A 321 -67.40 29.06 -15.07
CA VAL A 321 -67.22 28.13 -13.94
C VAL A 321 -67.18 26.67 -14.41
N LEU A 322 -67.94 26.32 -15.47
CA LEU A 322 -67.91 24.99 -16.08
C LEU A 322 -66.60 24.72 -16.85
N GLU A 323 -66.02 25.72 -17.50
CA GLU A 323 -64.70 25.61 -18.16
C GLU A 323 -63.58 25.36 -17.14
N ALA A 324 -63.66 25.98 -15.95
CA ALA A 324 -62.72 25.78 -14.86
C ALA A 324 -62.72 24.33 -14.29
N ARG A 325 -63.72 23.50 -14.62
CA ARG A 325 -63.79 22.09 -14.18
C ARG A 325 -62.54 21.28 -14.57
N GLY A 326 -61.96 21.54 -15.74
CA GLY A 326 -60.75 20.86 -16.19
C GLY A 326 -59.54 21.18 -15.31
N LEU A 327 -59.41 22.45 -14.91
CA LEU A 327 -58.37 22.89 -13.98
C LEU A 327 -58.54 22.26 -12.59
N GLU A 328 -59.78 22.16 -12.11
CA GLU A 328 -60.07 21.51 -10.81
C GLU A 328 -59.81 20.01 -10.81
N ALA A 329 -60.07 19.32 -11.93
CA ALA A 329 -59.66 17.92 -12.09
C ALA A 329 -58.14 17.77 -11.97
N GLY A 330 -57.37 18.65 -12.62
CA GLY A 330 -55.91 18.70 -12.50
C GLY A 330 -55.41 18.99 -11.08
N ARG A 331 -56.01 19.98 -10.39
CA ARG A 331 -55.70 20.31 -8.98
C ARG A 331 -55.95 19.12 -8.05
N ARG A 332 -57.02 18.35 -8.29
CA ARG A 332 -57.32 17.15 -7.52
C ARG A 332 -56.27 16.06 -7.74
N GLU A 333 -55.86 15.81 -8.98
CA GLU A 333 -54.77 14.86 -9.28
C GLU A 333 -53.46 15.28 -8.64
N GLU A 334 -53.13 16.57 -8.66
CA GLU A 334 -51.99 17.14 -7.96
C GLU A 334 -52.10 16.89 -6.45
N ARG A 335 -53.27 17.13 -5.84
CA ARG A 335 -53.50 16.89 -4.42
C ARG A 335 -53.34 15.42 -4.03
N ILE A 336 -53.81 14.48 -4.86
CA ILE A 336 -53.58 13.04 -4.66
C ILE A 336 -52.08 12.72 -4.66
N ARG A 337 -51.35 13.27 -5.64
CA ARG A 337 -49.90 13.10 -5.75
C ARG A 337 -49.18 13.63 -4.52
N VAL A 338 -49.47 14.86 -4.10
CA VAL A 338 -48.87 15.49 -2.90
C VAL A 338 -49.18 14.68 -1.64
N ARG A 339 -50.40 14.15 -1.49
CA ARG A 339 -50.73 13.23 -0.37
C ARG A 339 -49.91 11.94 -0.40
N SER A 340 -49.68 11.38 -1.58
CA SER A 340 -48.83 10.17 -1.72
C SER A 340 -47.36 10.46 -1.38
N GLU A 341 -46.84 11.61 -1.81
CA GLU A 341 -45.47 12.07 -1.48
C GLU A 341 -45.30 12.33 0.02
N LEU A 342 -46.31 12.93 0.66
CA LEU A 342 -46.33 13.10 2.11
C LEU A 342 -46.31 11.77 2.85
N ALA A 343 -47.04 10.77 2.36
CA ALA A 343 -47.05 9.44 2.95
C ALA A 343 -45.68 8.75 2.80
N SER A 344 -45.01 8.86 1.65
CA SER A 344 -43.67 8.30 1.45
C SER A 344 -42.63 9.00 2.32
N LEU A 345 -42.66 10.34 2.39
CA LEU A 345 -41.75 11.11 3.25
C LEU A 345 -41.97 10.80 4.73
N ALA A 346 -43.20 10.55 5.16
CA ALA A 346 -43.50 10.16 6.54
C ALA A 346 -42.97 8.75 6.89
N VAL A 347 -42.96 7.81 5.93
CA VAL A 347 -42.31 6.51 6.11
C VAL A 347 -40.79 6.69 6.20
N GLU A 348 -40.20 7.49 5.32
CA GLU A 348 -38.77 7.76 5.34
C GLU A 348 -38.33 8.45 6.65
N GLU A 349 -39.08 9.45 7.13
CA GLU A 349 -38.83 10.09 8.43
C GLU A 349 -38.83 9.05 9.56
N ARG A 350 -39.82 8.14 9.55
CA ARG A 350 -39.93 7.09 10.58
C ARG A 350 -38.73 6.15 10.56
N ASP A 351 -38.27 5.74 9.37
CA ASP A 351 -37.11 4.85 9.22
C ASP A 351 -35.83 5.52 9.74
N TRP A 352 -35.62 6.80 9.43
CA TRP A 352 -34.47 7.55 9.94
C TRP A 352 -34.53 7.78 11.45
N VAL A 353 -35.71 8.06 12.01
CA VAL A 353 -35.92 8.16 13.46
C VAL A 353 -35.66 6.82 14.16
N GLN A 354 -36.06 5.70 13.55
CA GLN A 354 -35.74 4.37 14.09
C GLN A 354 -34.25 4.06 14.06
N ARG A 355 -33.54 4.42 12.98
CA ARG A 355 -32.08 4.22 12.85
C ARG A 355 -31.29 5.03 13.88
N LEU A 356 -31.69 6.26 14.14
CA LEU A 356 -31.05 7.13 15.15
C LEU A 356 -31.43 6.75 16.59
N GLY A 357 -32.55 6.04 16.77
CA GLY A 357 -33.13 5.75 18.07
C GLY A 357 -34.10 6.87 18.50
N PRO A 358 -35.36 6.52 18.84
CA PRO A 358 -36.38 7.53 19.17
C PRO A 358 -36.03 8.34 20.42
N GLU A 359 -35.23 7.80 21.34
CA GLU A 359 -34.76 8.51 22.54
C GLU A 359 -33.78 9.64 22.21
N LEU A 360 -32.98 9.49 21.16
CA LEU A 360 -32.01 10.49 20.70
C LEU A 360 -32.71 11.66 20.01
N VAL A 361 -33.75 11.38 19.23
CA VAL A 361 -34.57 12.41 18.56
C VAL A 361 -35.53 13.10 19.56
N GLY A 362 -35.98 12.40 20.61
CA GLY A 362 -36.95 12.90 21.59
C GLY A 362 -36.38 13.81 22.69
N LYS A 363 -35.06 13.91 22.84
CA LYS A 363 -34.40 14.70 23.91
C LYS A 363 -34.41 16.22 23.71
N GLY A 364 -34.97 16.73 22.61
CA GLY A 364 -35.22 18.15 22.39
C GLY A 364 -33.99 19.03 22.14
N VAL A 365 -32.79 18.46 22.15
CA VAL A 365 -31.56 19.12 21.68
C VAL A 365 -31.36 18.72 20.23
N GLU A 366 -31.65 19.62 19.29
CA GLU A 366 -31.22 19.43 17.91
C GLU A 366 -29.72 19.71 17.82
N PRO A 367 -28.91 18.75 17.34
CA PRO A 367 -27.49 18.99 17.15
C PRO A 367 -27.24 20.10 16.12
N ASP A 368 -26.14 20.81 16.32
CA ASP A 368 -25.60 21.75 15.36
C ASP A 368 -24.91 20.98 14.23
N THR A 369 -25.56 20.92 13.07
CA THR A 369 -25.06 20.26 11.86
C THR A 369 -24.22 21.18 10.97
N SER A 370 -23.87 22.38 11.46
CA SER A 370 -23.06 23.34 10.70
C SER A 370 -21.67 22.81 10.38
N ILE A 371 -21.05 23.37 9.33
CA ILE A 371 -19.68 23.04 8.95
C ILE A 371 -18.71 23.35 10.09
N ALA A 372 -18.91 24.48 10.79
CA ALA A 372 -18.08 24.89 11.93
C ALA A 372 -18.13 23.88 13.09
N ALA A 373 -19.33 23.41 13.46
CA ALA A 373 -19.48 22.38 14.49
C ALA A 373 -18.79 21.07 14.09
N ARG A 374 -18.91 20.67 12.82
CA ARG A 374 -18.24 19.47 12.27
C ARG A 374 -16.72 19.60 12.27
N GLU A 375 -16.17 20.74 11.86
CA GLU A 375 -14.73 21.01 11.89
C GLU A 375 -14.20 20.94 13.32
N GLN A 376 -14.88 21.59 14.26
CA GLN A 376 -14.53 21.55 15.68
C GLN A 376 -14.51 20.12 16.24
N GLY A 377 -15.54 19.31 15.94
CA GLY A 377 -15.59 17.90 16.36
C GLY A 377 -14.46 17.06 15.77
N SER A 378 -14.14 17.27 14.48
CA SER A 378 -13.03 16.57 13.82
C SER A 378 -11.67 16.93 14.41
N GLU A 379 -11.45 18.21 14.73
CA GLU A 379 -10.21 18.69 15.37
C GLU A 379 -10.03 18.11 16.78
N LEU A 380 -11.08 18.11 17.60
CA LEU A 380 -11.05 17.53 18.94
C LEU A 380 -10.74 16.02 18.90
N TRP A 381 -11.36 15.29 17.97
CA TRP A 381 -11.07 13.86 17.80
C TRP A 381 -9.63 13.59 17.33
N ARG A 382 -9.11 14.37 16.37
CA ARG A 382 -7.71 14.27 15.95
C ARG A 382 -6.75 14.55 17.11
N ALA A 383 -7.05 15.54 17.94
CA ALA A 383 -6.25 15.85 19.13
C ALA A 383 -6.28 14.69 20.15
N LEU A 384 -7.43 14.01 20.30
CA LEU A 384 -7.57 12.82 21.14
C LEU A 384 -6.72 11.65 20.59
N GLU A 385 -6.82 11.32 19.30
CA GLU A 385 -6.02 10.26 18.66
C GLU A 385 -4.51 10.53 18.79
N GLN A 386 -4.09 11.78 18.57
CA GLN A 386 -2.69 12.19 18.73
C GLN A 386 -2.21 12.03 20.18
N ALA A 387 -3.04 12.37 21.17
CA ALA A 387 -2.71 12.18 22.58
C ALA A 387 -2.57 10.69 22.95
N GLU A 388 -3.45 9.82 22.43
CA GLU A 388 -3.38 8.37 22.66
C GLU A 388 -2.11 7.74 22.07
N VAL A 389 -1.74 8.14 20.84
CA VAL A 389 -0.49 7.69 20.20
C VAL A 389 0.73 8.20 20.97
N ALA A 390 0.74 9.49 21.34
CA ALA A 390 1.84 10.08 22.11
C ALA A 390 2.03 9.40 23.47
N LEU A 391 0.95 9.05 24.16
CA LEU A 391 1.00 8.30 25.42
C LEU A 391 1.61 6.90 25.22
N ARG A 392 1.18 6.19 24.17
CA ARG A 392 1.69 4.85 23.84
C ARG A 392 3.20 4.86 23.55
N ASP A 393 3.66 5.82 22.75
CA ASP A 393 5.07 5.98 22.39
C ASP A 393 5.93 6.37 23.60
N ARG A 394 5.41 7.24 24.48
CA ARG A 394 6.08 7.60 25.73
C ARG A 394 6.20 6.43 26.68
N ARG A 395 5.14 5.62 26.83
CA ARG A 395 5.16 4.40 27.66
C ARG A 395 6.21 3.40 27.17
N ALA A 396 6.26 3.16 25.86
CA ALA A 396 7.28 2.29 25.25
C ALA A 396 8.71 2.86 25.38
N THR A 397 8.86 4.18 25.50
CA THR A 397 10.17 4.82 25.75
C THR A 397 10.60 4.62 27.19
N VAL A 398 9.72 4.86 28.16
CA VAL A 398 9.99 4.61 29.59
C VAL A 398 10.36 3.15 29.83
N GLU A 399 9.63 2.19 29.25
CA GLU A 399 9.94 0.75 29.38
C GLU A 399 11.35 0.41 28.86
N ARG A 400 11.77 0.99 27.73
CA ARG A 400 13.13 0.79 27.19
C ARG A 400 14.21 1.37 28.11
N GLU A 401 14.02 2.57 28.63
CA GLU A 401 14.99 3.21 29.53
C GLU A 401 15.10 2.47 30.88
N VAL A 402 13.98 1.93 31.39
CA VAL A 402 13.98 1.06 32.58
C VAL A 402 14.79 -0.21 32.33
N GLN A 403 14.63 -0.87 31.18
CA GLN A 403 15.43 -2.06 30.84
C GLN A 403 16.93 -1.74 30.74
N VAL A 404 17.30 -0.57 30.20
CA VAL A 404 18.70 -0.12 30.18
C VAL A 404 19.25 0.06 31.58
N LEU A 405 18.49 0.69 32.48
CA LEU A 405 18.86 0.86 33.88
C LEU A 405 19.03 -0.48 34.60
N GLU A 406 18.10 -1.42 34.41
CA GLU A 406 18.17 -2.76 35.00
C GLU A 406 19.40 -3.54 34.53
N ARG A 407 19.72 -3.47 33.24
CA ARG A 407 20.92 -4.11 32.67
C ARG A 407 22.21 -3.56 33.28
N ILE A 408 22.34 -2.23 33.38
CA ILE A 408 23.52 -1.59 34.01
C ILE A 408 23.62 -2.01 35.48
N ARG A 409 22.49 -2.05 36.19
CA ARG A 409 22.43 -2.46 37.59
C ARG A 409 22.83 -3.93 37.78
N GLN A 410 22.38 -4.83 36.91
CA GLN A 410 22.77 -6.24 36.92
C GLN A 410 24.27 -6.41 36.69
N GLU A 411 24.83 -5.78 35.66
CA GLU A 411 26.26 -5.82 35.35
C GLU A 411 27.11 -5.31 36.53
N ARG A 412 26.67 -4.23 37.21
CA ARG A 412 27.35 -3.72 38.40
C ARG A 412 27.32 -4.73 39.55
N VAL A 413 26.15 -5.30 39.86
CA VAL A 413 25.99 -6.25 40.97
C VAL A 413 26.80 -7.52 40.74
N GLU A 414 26.80 -8.05 39.52
CA GLU A 414 27.62 -9.21 39.14
C GLU A 414 29.12 -8.93 39.38
N LEU A 415 29.62 -7.78 38.91
CA LEU A 415 31.01 -7.39 39.12
C LEU A 415 31.35 -7.12 40.59
N GLU A 416 30.43 -6.56 41.38
CA GLU A 416 30.61 -6.36 42.82
C GLU A 416 30.67 -7.69 43.59
N VAL A 417 29.87 -8.68 43.20
CA VAL A 417 29.91 -10.03 43.79
C VAL A 417 31.21 -10.75 43.42
N GLU A 418 31.64 -10.66 42.15
CA GLU A 418 32.93 -11.23 41.71
C GLU A 418 34.14 -10.58 42.37
N ALA A 419 34.08 -9.28 42.67
CA ALA A 419 35.15 -8.58 43.37
C ALA A 419 35.26 -9.04 44.83
N LYS A 420 34.12 -9.19 45.53
CA LYS A 420 34.06 -9.62 46.93
C LYS A 420 34.44 -11.09 47.14
N SER A 421 34.06 -11.98 46.23
CA SER A 421 34.43 -13.39 46.34
C SER A 421 35.95 -13.59 46.22
N ARG A 422 36.62 -12.83 45.35
CA ARG A 422 38.07 -12.87 45.18
C ARG A 422 38.83 -12.21 46.34
N GLU A 423 38.32 -11.13 46.91
CA GLU A 423 38.89 -10.54 48.14
C GLU A 423 38.81 -11.54 49.33
N GLY A 424 37.77 -12.38 49.40
CA GLY A 424 37.64 -13.46 50.40
C GLY A 424 38.62 -14.63 50.22
N ASP A 425 38.92 -15.00 48.96
CA ASP A 425 39.92 -16.02 48.62
C ASP A 425 41.37 -15.52 48.86
N GLU A 426 41.62 -14.21 48.76
CA GLU A 426 42.94 -13.60 49.03
C GLU A 426 43.31 -13.61 50.52
N VAL A 427 42.36 -13.38 51.43
CA VAL A 427 42.59 -13.46 52.89
C VAL A 427 42.87 -14.90 53.33
N SER A 428 42.25 -15.88 52.67
CA SER A 428 42.41 -17.31 52.98
C SER A 428 43.70 -17.91 52.40
N SER A 429 44.13 -17.46 51.21
CA SER A 429 45.38 -17.92 50.57
C SER A 429 46.64 -17.26 51.10
N SER A 430 46.55 -16.09 51.75
CA SER A 430 47.66 -15.50 52.53
C SER A 430 48.08 -16.37 53.73
N GLY A 431 47.19 -17.23 54.25
CA GLY A 431 47.51 -18.16 55.34
C GLY A 431 48.14 -19.47 54.88
N ALA A 432 47.93 -19.88 53.63
CA ALA A 432 48.33 -21.21 53.13
C ALA A 432 49.72 -21.24 52.46
N ALA A 433 50.28 -20.08 52.08
CA ALA A 433 51.64 -19.96 51.52
C ALA A 433 52.74 -19.75 52.60
N ALA A 434 52.49 -20.16 53.85
CA ALA A 434 53.39 -19.94 54.98
C ALA A 434 54.45 -21.04 55.21
N ASN A 435 54.56 -22.05 54.33
CA ASN A 435 55.54 -23.15 54.47
C ASN A 435 56.68 -23.07 53.46
N GLY A 436 57.34 -21.91 53.39
CA GLY A 436 58.55 -21.70 52.60
C GLY A 436 59.26 -20.42 53.03
N SER A 437 60.21 -20.57 53.97
CA SER A 437 61.24 -19.61 54.41
C SER A 437 61.19 -18.19 53.82
N GLY A 438 60.53 -17.29 54.54
CA GLY A 438 60.63 -15.83 54.42
C GLY A 438 59.78 -15.15 55.51
N PRO A 439 60.21 -14.00 56.10
CA PRO A 439 59.47 -13.38 57.21
C PRO A 439 58.12 -12.80 56.75
N ALA A 440 57.13 -12.90 57.64
CA ALA A 440 55.75 -12.49 57.45
C ALA A 440 55.59 -11.00 57.07
N LEU A 441 54.57 -10.70 56.25
CA LEU A 441 54.11 -9.35 55.92
C LEU A 441 53.72 -8.60 57.21
N THR A 442 54.57 -7.67 57.66
CA THR A 442 54.23 -6.77 58.76
C THR A 442 53.27 -5.69 58.29
N GLU A 443 52.21 -5.49 59.07
CA GLU A 443 51.15 -4.49 58.91
C GLU A 443 51.69 -3.08 58.59
N GLY A 444 51.11 -2.42 57.58
CA GLY A 444 51.11 -0.95 57.49
C GLY A 444 51.81 -0.29 56.29
N LYS A 445 52.32 -1.01 55.29
CA LYS A 445 52.80 -0.40 54.03
C LYS A 445 51.94 -0.87 52.85
N SER A 446 51.64 0.02 51.88
CA SER A 446 50.90 -0.40 50.69
C SER A 446 51.64 -1.57 50.03
N LEU A 447 50.90 -2.61 49.67
CA LEU A 447 51.45 -3.83 49.04
C LEU A 447 52.29 -3.47 47.79
N GLU A 448 51.92 -2.40 47.09
CA GLU A 448 52.66 -1.83 45.97
C GLU A 448 54.05 -1.27 46.37
N GLY A 449 54.12 -0.59 47.51
CA GLY A 449 55.37 -0.09 48.08
C GLY A 449 56.32 -1.22 48.50
N ASP A 450 55.78 -2.34 49.00
CA ASP A 450 56.57 -3.50 49.39
C ASP A 450 57.09 -4.27 48.16
N ILE A 451 56.26 -4.47 47.13
CA ILE A 451 56.70 -5.06 45.85
C ILE A 451 57.84 -4.24 45.22
N ARG A 452 57.69 -2.90 45.20
CA ARG A 452 58.70 -1.99 44.66
C ARG A 452 60.01 -2.03 45.47
N SER A 453 59.91 -2.11 46.80
CA SER A 453 61.07 -2.20 47.70
C SER A 453 61.82 -3.53 47.54
N ARG A 454 61.12 -4.66 47.48
CA ARG A 454 61.73 -5.98 47.29
C ARG A 454 62.41 -6.12 45.92
N ARG A 455 61.80 -5.61 44.83
CA ARG A 455 62.45 -5.57 43.51
C ARG A 455 63.74 -4.74 43.50
N ALA A 456 63.80 -3.65 44.28
CA ALA A 456 65.02 -2.84 44.39
C ALA A 456 66.14 -3.61 45.10
N LYS A 457 65.82 -4.33 46.18
CA LYS A 457 66.78 -5.17 46.91
C LYS A 457 67.28 -6.36 46.09
N VAL A 458 66.42 -6.99 45.28
CA VAL A 458 66.85 -8.07 44.35
C VAL A 458 67.90 -7.55 43.36
N ARG A 459 67.70 -6.36 42.79
CA ARG A 459 68.70 -5.72 41.91
C ARG A 459 70.01 -5.43 42.63
N GLU A 460 69.94 -4.89 43.83
CA GLU A 460 71.12 -4.59 44.67
C GLU A 460 71.93 -5.86 44.98
N LEU A 461 71.26 -6.98 45.26
CA LEU A 461 71.91 -8.25 45.55
C LEU A 461 72.70 -8.79 44.34
N LEU A 462 72.08 -8.75 43.15
CA LEU A 462 72.72 -9.18 41.89
C LEU A 462 73.91 -8.29 41.53
N GLU A 463 73.81 -6.99 41.76
CA GLU A 463 74.88 -6.03 41.47
C GLU A 463 76.08 -6.24 42.40
N THR A 464 75.84 -6.48 43.69
CA THR A 464 76.91 -6.75 44.67
C THR A 464 77.67 -8.04 44.32
N ARG A 465 76.96 -9.11 43.91
CA ARG A 465 77.57 -10.37 43.44
C ARG A 465 78.49 -10.22 42.24
N ARG A 466 78.11 -9.38 41.28
CA ARG A 466 78.96 -9.07 40.13
C ARG A 466 80.24 -8.35 40.57
N GLN A 467 80.12 -7.35 41.45
CA GLN A 467 81.28 -6.61 41.95
C GLN A 467 82.25 -7.51 42.73
N ARG A 468 81.75 -8.46 43.52
CA ARG A 468 82.58 -9.42 44.25
C ARG A 468 83.37 -10.34 43.30
N ALA A 469 82.69 -10.93 42.30
CA ALA A 469 83.33 -11.80 41.31
C ALA A 469 84.45 -11.08 40.54
N GLU A 470 84.27 -9.79 40.20
CA GLU A 470 85.33 -8.99 39.57
C GLU A 470 86.56 -8.79 40.47
N LYS A 471 86.36 -8.64 41.79
CA LYS A 471 87.46 -8.46 42.75
C LYS A 471 88.20 -9.76 43.00
N GLU A 472 87.50 -10.89 43.05
CA GLU A 472 88.10 -12.24 43.16
C GLU A 472 89.00 -12.55 41.96
N ALA A 473 88.55 -12.27 40.73
CA ALA A 473 89.38 -12.40 39.53
C ALA A 473 90.64 -11.51 39.55
N ARG A 474 90.54 -10.30 40.13
CA ARG A 474 91.70 -9.40 40.32
C ARG A 474 92.67 -9.91 41.39
N LEU A 475 92.20 -10.62 42.42
CA LEU A 475 93.05 -11.25 43.43
C LEU A 475 93.85 -12.41 42.82
N GLU A 476 93.22 -13.21 41.97
CA GLU A 476 93.86 -14.37 41.34
C GLU A 476 95.01 -13.94 40.41
N SER A 477 94.79 -12.93 39.57
CA SER A 477 95.83 -12.36 38.71
C SER A 477 97.00 -11.73 39.49
N THR A 478 96.76 -11.17 40.69
CA THR A 478 97.83 -10.63 41.54
C THR A 478 98.65 -11.73 42.23
N LEU A 479 98.05 -12.90 42.54
CA LEU A 479 98.76 -14.05 43.09
C LEU A 479 99.68 -14.74 42.06
N GLU A 480 99.26 -14.79 40.79
CA GLU A 480 100.10 -15.32 39.70
C GLU A 480 101.35 -14.47 39.46
N ALA A 481 101.22 -13.14 39.54
CA ALA A 481 102.35 -12.22 39.45
C ALA A 481 103.39 -12.43 40.57
N ILE A 482 102.95 -12.85 41.77
CA ILE A 482 103.84 -13.13 42.92
C ILE A 482 104.63 -14.43 42.70
N ARG A 483 104.01 -15.47 42.12
CA ARG A 483 104.67 -16.78 41.89
C ARG A 483 105.80 -16.71 40.86
N SER A 484 105.66 -15.88 39.83
CA SER A 484 106.67 -15.75 38.77
C SER A 484 107.95 -15.01 39.20
N ALA A 485 107.89 -14.21 40.27
CA ALA A 485 109.02 -13.42 40.78
C ALA A 485 109.99 -14.18 41.71
N SER A 486 109.64 -15.37 42.22
CA SER A 486 110.45 -16.08 43.24
C SER A 486 111.50 -17.06 42.70
N ASN A 487 111.60 -17.25 41.37
CA ASN A 487 112.33 -18.39 40.77
C ASN A 487 113.72 -18.06 40.17
N SER A 488 114.29 -16.87 40.38
CA SER A 488 115.53 -16.41 39.70
C SER A 488 116.75 -16.13 40.60
N GLN A 489 116.84 -16.70 41.81
CA GLN A 489 117.80 -16.24 42.84
C GLN A 489 118.71 -17.31 43.51
N ALA A 490 119.11 -18.39 42.81
CA ALA A 490 119.91 -19.49 43.42
C ALA A 490 121.30 -19.79 42.78
N GLY A 491 121.90 -18.86 42.04
CA GLY A 491 123.14 -19.12 41.26
C GLY A 491 124.45 -18.43 41.70
N LEU A 492 124.46 -17.52 42.69
CA LEU A 492 125.58 -16.57 42.87
C LEU A 492 126.41 -16.68 44.17
N GLU A 493 126.19 -17.67 45.03
CA GLU A 493 126.84 -17.73 46.38
C GLU A 493 128.11 -18.58 46.49
N ARG A 494 128.56 -19.28 45.44
CA ARG A 494 129.68 -20.27 45.56
C ARG A 494 131.09 -19.74 45.28
N TRP A 495 131.27 -18.51 44.76
CA TRP A 495 132.59 -17.98 44.36
C TRP A 495 133.21 -16.96 45.34
N ALA A 496 132.50 -16.54 46.39
CA ALA A 496 132.90 -15.41 47.23
C ALA A 496 133.95 -15.71 48.32
N TRP A 497 134.33 -16.98 48.56
CA TRP A 497 135.23 -17.37 49.66
C TRP A 497 136.51 -18.13 49.24
N ALA A 498 136.66 -18.51 47.97
CA ALA A 498 137.76 -19.38 47.52
C ALA A 498 139.10 -18.65 47.25
N VAL A 499 139.06 -17.35 46.95
CA VAL A 499 140.25 -16.57 46.55
C VAL A 499 141.07 -16.02 47.74
N PRO A 500 140.48 -15.59 48.88
CA PRO A 500 141.27 -15.05 50.00
C PRO A 500 142.10 -16.10 50.75
N ALA A 501 141.65 -17.37 50.81
CA ALA A 501 142.33 -18.44 51.54
C ALA A 501 143.64 -18.89 50.86
N ALA A 502 143.71 -18.86 49.52
CA ALA A 502 144.91 -19.25 48.77
C ALA A 502 146.05 -18.23 48.88
N VAL A 503 145.72 -16.94 48.99
CA VAL A 503 146.71 -15.85 49.12
C VAL A 503 147.36 -15.84 50.50
N LEU A 504 146.62 -16.18 51.56
CA LEU A 504 147.13 -16.27 52.93
C LEU A 504 148.13 -17.43 53.12
N VAL A 505 147.91 -18.57 52.46
CA VAL A 505 148.84 -19.71 52.48
C VAL A 505 150.15 -19.39 51.73
N LEU A 506 150.07 -18.65 50.63
CA LEU A 506 151.24 -18.26 49.84
C LEU A 506 152.15 -17.26 50.59
N VAL A 507 151.55 -16.31 51.33
CA VAL A 507 152.29 -15.33 52.14
C VAL A 507 152.98 -15.99 53.35
N ALA A 508 152.38 -17.04 53.92
CA ALA A 508 152.98 -17.81 55.01
C ALA A 508 154.16 -18.70 54.55
N LEU A 509 154.12 -19.23 53.32
CA LEU A 509 155.16 -20.12 52.79
C LEU A 509 156.44 -19.38 52.35
N VAL A 510 156.34 -18.14 51.87
CA VAL A 510 157.50 -17.37 51.40
C VAL A 510 158.22 -16.64 52.55
N GLY A 511 157.52 -16.32 53.64
CA GLY A 511 158.09 -15.56 54.77
C GLY A 511 159.07 -16.34 55.67
N GLY A 512 159.13 -17.67 55.57
CA GLY A 512 159.96 -18.50 56.45
C GLY A 512 161.40 -18.75 55.98
N MET A 513 161.76 -18.42 54.73
CA MET A 513 162.99 -18.96 54.12
C MET A 513 164.12 -17.96 53.87
N PHE A 514 163.89 -16.64 53.93
CA PHE A 514 164.95 -15.65 53.74
C PHE A 514 164.80 -14.45 54.67
N GLY A 515 165.77 -14.28 55.57
CA GLY A 515 165.86 -13.11 56.42
C GLY A 515 166.10 -11.83 55.60
N ALA A 516 165.42 -10.75 56.03
CA ALA A 516 165.52 -9.34 55.63
C ALA A 516 164.47 -8.79 54.61
N HIS A 517 163.55 -7.97 55.16
CA HIS A 517 162.90 -6.73 54.65
C HIS A 517 161.35 -6.68 54.72
N SER A 518 160.85 -5.68 55.47
CA SER A 518 159.52 -5.54 56.09
C SER A 518 158.44 -4.81 55.25
N VAL A 519 158.64 -4.62 53.94
CA VAL A 519 157.77 -3.74 53.12
C VAL A 519 156.69 -4.51 52.34
N LEU A 520 156.92 -5.78 51.96
CA LEU A 520 155.97 -6.56 51.14
C LEU A 520 154.75 -7.08 51.91
N VAL A 521 154.88 -7.34 53.22
CA VAL A 521 153.80 -7.88 54.06
C VAL A 521 152.69 -6.85 54.30
N TRP A 522 153.05 -5.58 54.46
CA TRP A 522 152.07 -4.49 54.66
C TRP A 522 151.29 -4.16 53.39
N GLY A 523 151.90 -4.29 52.21
CA GLY A 523 151.21 -4.07 50.93
C GLY A 523 150.07 -5.06 50.68
N ALA A 524 150.25 -6.33 51.03
CA ALA A 524 149.22 -7.37 50.87
C ALA A 524 148.04 -7.19 51.85
N ALA A 525 148.29 -6.70 53.06
CA ALA A 525 147.26 -6.48 54.08
C ALA A 525 146.27 -5.35 53.70
N ILE A 526 146.76 -4.27 53.07
CA ILE A 526 145.92 -3.12 52.68
C ILE A 526 144.98 -3.50 51.51
N VAL A 527 145.46 -4.27 50.54
CA VAL A 527 144.63 -4.75 49.42
C VAL A 527 143.55 -5.73 49.90
N GLY A 528 143.88 -6.62 50.84
CA GLY A 528 142.91 -7.53 51.46
C GLY A 528 141.80 -6.80 52.23
N ALA A 529 142.15 -5.74 52.97
CA ALA A 529 141.16 -4.93 53.70
C ALA A 529 140.23 -4.14 52.76
N ALA A 530 140.75 -3.61 51.65
CA ALA A 530 139.94 -2.87 50.67
C ALA A 530 138.91 -3.78 49.95
N MET A 531 139.28 -5.02 49.62
CA MET A 531 138.37 -5.97 48.97
C MET A 531 137.27 -6.50 49.91
N ALA A 532 137.57 -6.66 51.21
CA ALA A 532 136.58 -7.06 52.21
C ALA A 532 135.48 -5.99 52.41
N VAL A 533 135.85 -4.70 52.40
CA VAL A 533 134.89 -3.59 52.53
C VAL A 533 133.99 -3.48 51.28
N TRP A 534 134.54 -3.71 50.08
CA TRP A 534 133.76 -3.69 48.83
C TRP A 534 132.69 -4.80 48.79
N GLY A 535 133.04 -6.03 49.21
CA GLY A 535 132.12 -7.17 49.26
C GLY A 535 130.92 -6.97 50.21
N VAL A 536 131.17 -6.43 51.42
CA VAL A 536 130.12 -6.18 52.42
C VAL A 536 129.18 -5.05 52.00
N SER A 537 129.68 -4.04 51.27
CA SER A 537 128.88 -2.91 50.83
C SER A 537 127.86 -3.25 49.73
N ARG A 538 128.13 -4.27 48.89
CA ARG A 538 127.25 -4.68 47.79
C ARG A 538 126.15 -5.66 48.23
N GLY A 539 126.42 -6.53 49.21
CA GLY A 539 125.43 -7.43 49.79
C GLY A 539 124.28 -6.71 50.51
N ARG A 540 124.58 -5.62 51.24
CA ARG A 540 123.56 -4.86 51.99
C ARG A 540 122.61 -4.02 51.12
N ARG A 541 122.95 -3.72 49.85
CA ARG A 541 122.04 -3.02 48.91
C ARG A 541 121.06 -3.98 48.24
N ALA A 542 121.49 -5.18 47.85
CA ALA A 542 120.62 -6.18 47.22
C ALA A 542 119.52 -6.70 48.16
N GLU A 543 119.80 -6.77 49.46
CA GLU A 543 118.84 -7.24 50.47
C GLU A 543 117.72 -6.22 50.77
N ARG A 544 118.04 -4.92 50.73
CA ARG A 544 117.06 -3.83 50.93
C ARG A 544 116.03 -3.75 49.80
N ASP A 545 116.46 -3.91 48.55
CA ASP A 545 115.57 -3.84 47.37
C ASP A 545 114.69 -5.09 47.21
N ALA A 546 115.11 -6.24 47.75
CA ALA A 546 114.29 -7.44 47.80
C ALA A 546 113.20 -7.36 48.89
N LYS A 547 113.50 -6.74 50.03
CA LYS A 547 112.55 -6.55 51.13
C LYS A 547 111.43 -5.56 50.77
N ALA A 548 111.77 -4.43 50.15
CA ALA A 548 110.79 -3.41 49.74
C ALA A 548 109.77 -3.92 48.71
N ARG A 549 110.17 -4.83 47.80
CA ARG A 549 109.26 -5.43 46.82
C ARG A 549 108.25 -6.38 47.48
N ARG A 550 108.69 -7.22 48.42
CA ARG A 550 107.80 -8.16 49.14
C ARG A 550 106.72 -7.42 49.94
N GLU A 551 107.10 -6.34 50.64
CA GLU A 551 106.17 -5.53 51.43
C GLU A 551 105.13 -4.77 50.56
N ALA A 552 105.43 -4.49 49.29
CA ALA A 552 104.47 -3.87 48.36
C ALA A 552 103.42 -4.87 47.84
N TRP A 553 103.84 -6.12 47.56
CA TRP A 553 102.95 -7.19 47.10
C TRP A 553 101.97 -7.64 48.20
N GLU A 554 102.43 -7.75 49.44
CA GLU A 554 101.58 -8.12 50.58
C GLU A 554 100.51 -7.05 50.86
N ARG A 555 100.86 -5.76 50.76
CA ARG A 555 99.88 -4.67 50.90
C ARG A 555 98.78 -4.74 49.84
N ARG A 556 99.14 -4.90 48.57
CA ARG A 556 98.19 -4.98 47.45
C ARG A 556 97.24 -6.18 47.58
N LYS A 557 97.75 -7.33 48.03
CA LYS A 557 96.94 -8.52 48.33
C LYS A 557 95.93 -8.26 49.44
N SER A 558 96.37 -7.67 50.55
CA SER A 558 95.50 -7.38 51.70
C SER A 558 94.37 -6.40 51.38
N GLU A 559 94.62 -5.40 50.52
CA GLU A 559 93.62 -4.45 50.07
C GLU A 559 92.50 -5.12 49.26
N ILE A 560 92.85 -6.01 48.31
CA ILE A 560 91.85 -6.71 47.49
C ILE A 560 91.05 -7.70 48.35
N GLU A 561 91.71 -8.43 49.26
CA GLU A 561 91.03 -9.34 50.20
C GLU A 561 90.06 -8.60 51.14
N SER A 562 90.39 -7.38 51.57
CA SER A 562 89.48 -6.56 52.38
C SER A 562 88.21 -6.17 51.63
N HIS A 563 88.32 -5.82 50.34
CA HIS A 563 87.16 -5.45 49.53
C HIS A 563 86.25 -6.66 49.24
N ILE A 564 86.83 -7.84 49.00
CA ILE A 564 86.04 -9.08 48.83
C ILE A 564 85.26 -9.38 50.10
N ARG A 565 85.86 -9.22 51.29
CA ARG A 565 85.16 -9.40 52.56
C ARG A 565 83.99 -8.43 52.74
N ASP A 566 84.18 -7.15 52.48
CA ASP A 566 83.10 -6.14 52.60
C ASP A 566 81.95 -6.43 51.63
N LEU A 567 82.23 -6.80 50.38
CA LEU A 567 81.20 -7.18 49.41
C LEU A 567 80.47 -8.47 49.80
N THR A 568 81.18 -9.45 50.35
CA THR A 568 80.59 -10.70 50.86
C THR A 568 79.65 -10.42 52.03
N GLU A 569 80.02 -9.50 52.93
CA GLU A 569 79.18 -9.13 54.07
C GLU A 569 77.93 -8.34 53.63
N ARG A 570 78.06 -7.46 52.62
CA ARG A 570 76.92 -6.75 52.03
C ARG A 570 75.96 -7.68 51.30
N GLU A 571 76.48 -8.63 50.52
CA GLU A 571 75.66 -9.69 49.90
C GLU A 571 74.87 -10.47 50.94
N ALA A 572 75.52 -10.90 52.02
CA ALA A 572 74.87 -11.65 53.09
C ALA A 572 73.74 -10.85 53.77
N ARG A 573 73.96 -9.56 54.05
CA ARG A 573 72.93 -8.69 54.67
C ARG A 573 71.74 -8.45 53.75
N THR A 574 71.97 -8.22 52.45
CA THR A 574 70.89 -8.01 51.48
C THR A 574 70.12 -9.31 51.22
N ALA A 575 70.81 -10.45 51.17
CA ALA A 575 70.20 -11.77 51.08
C ALA A 575 69.38 -12.11 52.34
N GLU A 576 69.90 -11.84 53.53
CA GLU A 576 69.19 -12.07 54.79
C GLU A 576 67.91 -11.21 54.88
N SER A 577 67.95 -9.96 54.38
CA SER A 577 66.75 -9.13 54.28
C SER A 577 65.72 -9.64 53.27
N LEU A 578 66.11 -10.39 52.23
CA LEU A 578 65.22 -10.86 51.16
C LEU A 578 64.68 -12.26 51.44
N PHE A 579 65.54 -13.15 51.91
CA PHE A 579 65.29 -14.59 52.07
C PHE A 579 65.25 -15.04 53.54
N GLY A 580 65.61 -14.17 54.50
CA GLY A 580 65.75 -14.56 55.91
C GLY A 580 66.97 -15.44 56.20
N ARG A 581 67.88 -15.60 55.23
CA ARG A 581 69.11 -16.37 55.30
C ARG A 581 70.21 -15.73 54.46
N ALA A 582 71.46 -15.92 54.86
CA ALA A 582 72.63 -15.39 54.14
C ALA A 582 72.97 -16.20 52.86
N ASP A 583 72.65 -17.50 52.83
CA ASP A 583 72.88 -18.37 51.68
C ASP A 583 71.71 -18.31 50.68
N TRP A 584 72.04 -18.11 49.40
CA TRP A 584 71.04 -17.98 48.33
C TRP A 584 71.56 -18.54 47.00
N SER A 585 70.61 -18.98 46.17
CA SER A 585 70.82 -19.49 44.81
C SER A 585 70.15 -18.59 43.77
N GLU A 586 70.58 -18.67 42.50
CA GLU A 586 69.90 -17.94 41.41
C GLU A 586 68.41 -18.33 41.29
N ARG A 587 68.06 -19.57 41.66
CA ARG A 587 66.68 -20.05 41.69
C ARG A 587 65.80 -19.33 42.73
N ASP A 588 66.39 -18.93 43.87
CA ASP A 588 65.68 -18.17 44.90
C ASP A 588 65.26 -16.77 44.38
N ILE A 589 66.08 -16.16 43.51
CA ILE A 589 65.74 -14.87 42.87
C ILE A 589 64.58 -15.05 41.89
N GLU A 590 64.62 -16.09 41.04
CA GLU A 590 63.53 -16.37 40.09
C GLU A 590 62.21 -16.65 40.80
N ASP A 591 62.23 -17.34 41.93
CA ASP A 591 61.04 -17.65 42.71
C ASP A 591 60.43 -16.38 43.34
N ILE A 592 61.26 -15.46 43.87
CA ILE A 592 60.79 -14.16 44.37
C ILE A 592 60.26 -13.27 43.23
N GLU A 593 60.95 -13.21 42.09
CA GLU A 593 60.49 -12.42 40.94
C GLU A 593 59.15 -12.93 40.41
N ARG A 594 58.96 -14.25 40.29
CA ARG A 594 57.67 -14.85 39.93
C ARG A 594 56.56 -14.51 40.93
N ALA A 595 56.85 -14.58 42.24
CA ALA A 595 55.88 -14.24 43.27
C ALA A 595 55.49 -12.75 43.25
N LEU A 596 56.44 -11.85 43.00
CA LEU A 596 56.20 -10.41 42.90
C LEU A 596 55.41 -10.05 41.63
N ASP A 597 55.66 -10.74 40.52
CA ASP A 597 54.91 -10.56 39.27
C ASP A 597 53.47 -11.06 39.37
N ASP A 598 53.25 -12.20 40.03
CA ASP A 598 51.90 -12.72 40.31
C ASP A 598 51.11 -11.79 41.22
N ALA A 599 51.75 -11.25 42.27
CA ALA A 599 51.12 -10.26 43.13
C ALA A 599 50.75 -8.98 42.37
N ALA A 600 51.63 -8.47 41.51
CA ALA A 600 51.36 -7.29 40.68
C ALA A 600 50.22 -7.50 39.67
N ARG A 601 50.16 -8.68 39.01
CA ARG A 601 49.07 -9.04 38.08
C ARG A 601 47.71 -9.11 38.78
N ARG A 602 47.65 -9.69 39.98
CA ARG A 602 46.41 -9.79 40.77
C ARG A 602 45.89 -8.42 41.20
N MET A 603 46.78 -7.55 41.67
CA MET A 603 46.42 -6.16 42.04
C MET A 603 45.85 -5.37 40.87
N ALA A 604 46.50 -5.43 39.69
CA ALA A 604 46.04 -4.71 38.50
C ALA A 604 44.61 -5.12 38.08
N LEU A 605 44.29 -6.42 38.19
CA LEU A 605 42.95 -6.94 37.88
C LEU A 605 41.89 -6.45 38.89
N VAL A 606 42.23 -6.36 40.17
CA VAL A 606 41.33 -5.82 41.22
C VAL A 606 41.08 -4.33 41.00
N GLU A 607 42.11 -3.55 40.65
CA GLU A 607 41.98 -2.13 40.33
C GLU A 607 41.15 -1.87 39.07
N GLU A 608 41.35 -2.66 38.01
CA GLU A 608 40.55 -2.61 36.78
C GLU A 608 39.06 -2.86 37.06
N LYS A 609 38.75 -3.90 37.85
CA LYS A 609 37.37 -4.20 38.24
C LYS A 609 36.75 -3.09 39.12
N ARG A 610 37.51 -2.52 40.06
CA ARG A 610 37.04 -1.38 40.88
C ARG A 610 36.74 -0.15 40.02
N ALA A 611 37.60 0.16 39.05
CA ALA A 611 37.37 1.26 38.12
C ALA A 611 36.11 1.04 37.26
N ARG A 612 35.88 -0.20 36.80
CA ARG A 612 34.69 -0.57 36.04
C ARG A 612 33.40 -0.46 36.86
N ILE A 613 33.41 -0.91 38.12
CA ILE A 613 32.27 -0.77 39.04
C ILE A 613 31.91 0.70 39.26
N GLU A 614 32.92 1.56 39.46
CA GLU A 614 32.70 3.00 39.65
C GLU A 614 32.15 3.68 38.38
N GLN A 615 32.60 3.25 37.20
CA GLN A 615 32.01 3.69 35.93
C GLN A 615 30.54 3.28 35.82
N LEU A 616 30.20 2.02 36.12
CA LEU A 616 28.83 1.52 36.08
C LEU A 616 27.91 2.22 37.09
N ARG A 617 28.43 2.63 38.25
CA ARG A 617 27.66 3.47 39.21
C ARG A 617 27.27 4.82 38.62
N ARG A 618 28.18 5.48 37.91
CA ARG A 618 27.90 6.75 37.22
C ARG A 618 26.92 6.56 36.06
N ASP A 619 27.05 5.45 35.33
CA ASP A 619 26.13 5.10 34.24
C ASP A 619 24.72 4.80 34.77
N GLU A 620 24.61 4.09 35.90
CA GLU A 620 23.33 3.82 36.56
C GLU A 620 22.65 5.11 37.05
N GLU A 621 23.41 6.03 37.66
CA GLU A 621 22.83 7.31 38.11
C GLU A 621 22.34 8.17 36.93
N ARG A 622 23.09 8.18 35.81
CA ARG A 622 22.65 8.85 34.57
C ARG A 622 21.39 8.21 34.00
N ALA A 623 21.36 6.89 33.87
CA ALA A 623 20.20 6.15 33.37
C ALA A 623 18.98 6.37 34.27
N ARG A 624 19.15 6.40 35.60
CA ARG A 624 18.07 6.67 36.55
C ARG A 624 17.46 8.06 36.36
N ARG A 625 18.28 9.10 36.19
CA ARG A 625 17.80 10.47 35.92
C ARG A 625 17.03 10.55 34.59
N THR A 626 17.47 9.81 33.57
CA THR A 626 16.74 9.71 32.30
C THR A 626 15.36 9.06 32.48
N VAL A 627 15.29 7.95 33.23
CA VAL A 627 14.01 7.30 33.56
C VAL A 627 13.07 8.25 34.31
N GLU A 628 13.55 8.95 35.34
CA GLU A 628 12.74 9.91 36.11
C GLU A 628 12.23 11.07 35.23
N MET A 629 13.04 11.55 34.27
CA MET A 629 12.61 12.58 33.31
C MET A 629 11.53 12.07 32.36
N GLU A 630 11.72 10.88 31.76
CA GLU A 630 10.73 10.32 30.83
C GLU A 630 9.44 9.90 31.55
N GLN A 631 9.49 9.51 32.83
CA GLN A 631 8.31 9.28 33.67
C GLN A 631 7.49 10.56 33.89
N LYS A 632 8.14 11.71 34.12
CA LYS A 632 7.43 13.00 34.21
C LYS A 632 6.72 13.36 32.90
N LYS A 633 7.40 13.16 31.76
CA LYS A 633 6.80 13.38 30.43
C LYS A 633 5.65 12.40 30.14
N LEU A 634 5.74 11.18 30.65
CA LEU A 634 4.64 10.20 30.57
C LEU A 634 3.40 10.72 31.32
N GLN A 635 3.58 11.23 32.53
CA GLN A 635 2.50 11.84 33.33
C GLN A 635 1.87 13.04 32.59
N GLU A 636 2.69 13.93 32.00
CA GLU A 636 2.19 15.06 31.21
C GLU A 636 1.34 14.59 30.00
N SER A 637 1.74 13.50 29.33
CA SER A 637 0.95 12.90 28.26
C SER A 637 -0.35 12.26 28.76
N GLU A 638 -0.35 11.66 29.95
CA GLU A 638 -1.57 11.11 30.57
C GLU A 638 -2.57 12.24 30.89
N ASP A 639 -2.09 13.32 31.50
CA ASP A 639 -2.92 14.50 31.82
C ASP A 639 -3.48 15.15 30.54
N GLN A 640 -2.67 15.22 29.48
CA GLN A 640 -3.10 15.74 28.19
C GLN A 640 -4.20 14.87 27.55
N LEU A 641 -4.08 13.54 27.64
CA LEU A 641 -5.11 12.61 27.15
C LEU A 641 -6.44 12.78 27.91
N VAL A 642 -6.38 12.96 29.22
CA VAL A 642 -7.59 13.22 30.03
C VAL A 642 -8.27 14.50 29.58
N ARG A 643 -7.52 15.60 29.43
CA ARG A 643 -8.07 16.90 28.99
C ARG A 643 -8.68 16.87 27.59
N THR A 644 -8.03 16.20 26.63
CA THR A 644 -8.57 16.09 25.26
C THR A 644 -9.80 15.20 25.23
N ARG A 645 -9.83 14.12 26.02
CA ARG A 645 -11.02 13.27 26.18
C ARG A 645 -12.19 14.03 26.79
N GLU A 646 -11.98 14.79 27.87
CA GLU A 646 -13.01 15.63 28.48
C GLU A 646 -13.56 16.68 27.49
N SER A 647 -12.69 17.28 26.68
CA SER A 647 -13.09 18.25 25.66
C SER A 647 -13.96 17.61 24.56
N TRP A 648 -13.60 16.39 24.12
CA TRP A 648 -14.40 15.60 23.17
C TRP A 648 -15.77 15.22 23.75
N GLU A 649 -15.80 14.70 24.98
CA GLU A 649 -17.04 14.32 25.66
C GLU A 649 -17.95 15.52 25.92
N SER A 650 -17.37 16.69 26.26
CA SER A 650 -18.12 17.93 26.43
C SER A 650 -18.72 18.42 25.11
N TRP A 651 -17.99 18.28 24.00
CA TRP A 651 -18.51 18.62 22.67
C TRP A 651 -19.65 17.67 22.28
N LEU A 652 -19.51 16.35 22.47
CA LEU A 652 -20.60 15.39 22.23
C LEU A 652 -21.85 15.70 23.07
N ALA A 653 -21.67 16.05 24.35
CA ALA A 653 -22.76 16.42 25.23
C ALA A 653 -23.47 17.72 24.76
N ALA A 654 -22.72 18.71 24.28
CA ALA A 654 -23.30 19.93 23.71
C ALA A 654 -24.13 19.66 22.44
N GLN A 655 -23.78 18.62 21.67
CA GLN A 655 -24.54 18.15 20.51
C GLN A 655 -25.71 17.21 20.88
N GLY A 656 -25.91 16.89 22.17
CA GLY A 656 -26.94 15.94 22.60
C GLY A 656 -26.63 14.48 22.23
N LEU A 657 -25.38 14.17 21.88
CA LEU A 657 -24.93 12.83 21.48
C LEU A 657 -24.38 12.02 22.68
N PRO A 658 -24.41 10.68 22.63
CA PRO A 658 -23.76 9.82 23.63
C PRO A 658 -22.26 10.11 23.73
N ARG A 659 -21.70 10.06 24.95
CA ARG A 659 -20.30 10.47 25.23
C ARG A 659 -19.26 9.50 24.69
N GLU A 660 -19.67 8.26 24.41
CA GLU A 660 -18.80 7.16 24.01
C GLU A 660 -18.59 7.09 22.48
N LEU A 661 -19.19 8.01 21.71
CA LEU A 661 -19.08 7.98 20.25
C LEU A 661 -17.69 8.35 19.77
N SER A 662 -17.24 7.66 18.72
CA SER A 662 -16.10 8.07 17.90
C SER A 662 -16.49 9.13 16.87
N TRP A 663 -15.53 9.85 16.31
CA TRP A 663 -15.82 10.83 15.25
C TRP A 663 -16.61 10.27 14.05
N PRO A 664 -16.28 9.10 13.48
CA PRO A 664 -17.09 8.54 12.39
C PRO A 664 -18.56 8.29 12.78
N GLN A 665 -18.81 7.87 14.02
CA GLN A 665 -20.17 7.63 14.52
C GLN A 665 -20.91 8.95 14.80
N ALA A 666 -20.23 9.93 15.40
CA ALA A 666 -20.78 11.25 15.65
C ALA A 666 -21.09 11.99 14.33
N SER A 667 -20.19 11.94 13.35
CA SER A 667 -20.40 12.50 12.01
C SER A 667 -21.61 11.86 11.32
N ALA A 668 -21.72 10.52 11.36
CA ALA A 668 -22.87 9.81 10.79
C ALA A 668 -24.19 10.21 11.47
N ALA A 669 -24.18 10.42 12.78
CA ALA A 669 -25.33 10.92 13.51
C ALA A 669 -25.71 12.35 13.06
N LEU A 670 -24.74 13.26 12.96
CA LEU A 670 -24.96 14.63 12.48
C LEU A 670 -25.49 14.66 11.04
N ASP A 671 -25.02 13.78 10.15
CA ASP A 671 -25.52 13.66 8.78
C ASP A 671 -26.98 13.17 8.75
N ALA A 672 -27.32 12.20 9.61
CA ALA A 672 -28.69 11.72 9.74
C ALA A 672 -29.64 12.79 10.31
N PHE A 673 -29.19 13.61 11.27
CA PHE A 673 -29.97 14.75 11.76
C PHE A 673 -30.17 15.84 10.69
N ASP A 674 -29.15 16.13 9.87
CA ASP A 674 -29.27 17.08 8.76
C ASP A 674 -30.27 16.59 7.71
N HIS A 675 -30.23 15.29 7.38
CA HIS A 675 -31.20 14.66 6.48
C HIS A 675 -32.62 14.73 7.04
N LEU A 676 -32.82 14.42 8.32
CA LEU A 676 -34.12 14.55 8.98
C LEU A 676 -34.66 15.99 8.95
N ARG A 677 -33.80 17.00 9.18
CA ARG A 677 -34.19 18.41 9.10
C ARG A 677 -34.67 18.77 7.69
N ARG A 678 -33.95 18.32 6.65
CA ARG A 678 -34.35 18.53 5.24
C ARG A 678 -35.66 17.82 4.91
N LEU A 679 -35.83 16.56 5.33
CA LEU A 679 -37.07 15.79 5.15
C LEU A 679 -38.26 16.50 5.79
N ARG A 680 -38.13 16.96 7.04
CA ARG A 680 -39.17 17.73 7.73
C ARG A 680 -39.50 19.05 7.02
N GLY A 681 -38.49 19.72 6.48
CA GLY A 681 -38.67 20.91 5.63
C GLY A 681 -39.51 20.62 4.38
N GLN A 682 -39.17 19.55 3.65
CA GLN A 682 -39.94 19.10 2.48
C GLN A 682 -41.37 18.73 2.87
N MET A 683 -41.57 18.00 3.95
CA MET A 683 -42.91 17.64 4.45
C MET A 683 -43.74 18.87 4.79
N ALA A 684 -43.14 19.90 5.41
CA ALA A 684 -43.84 21.14 5.73
C ALA A 684 -44.27 21.90 4.47
N GLU A 685 -43.43 21.95 3.44
CA GLU A 685 -43.74 22.54 2.14
C GLU A 685 -44.89 21.80 1.44
N ARG A 686 -44.82 20.47 1.40
CA ARG A 686 -45.85 19.62 0.79
C ARG A 686 -47.19 19.72 1.52
N ARG A 687 -47.18 19.80 2.86
CA ARG A 687 -48.40 20.05 3.67
C ARG A 687 -49.04 21.39 3.34
N ARG A 688 -48.24 22.45 3.17
CA ARG A 688 -48.75 23.78 2.77
C ARG A 688 -49.41 23.72 1.39
N ARG A 689 -48.79 23.03 0.43
CA ARG A 689 -49.35 22.86 -0.92
C ARG A 689 -50.65 22.06 -0.93
N GLU A 690 -50.73 20.98 -0.14
CA GLU A 690 -51.96 20.18 -0.01
C GLU A 690 -53.12 20.99 0.56
N ALA A 691 -52.86 21.81 1.59
CA ALA A 691 -53.86 22.72 2.17
C ALA A 691 -54.31 23.81 1.18
N GLU A 692 -53.38 24.38 0.40
CA GLU A 692 -53.68 25.37 -0.63
C GLU A 692 -54.61 24.81 -1.71
N LEU A 693 -54.30 23.61 -2.24
CA LEU A 693 -55.11 22.93 -3.24
C LEU A 693 -56.50 22.57 -2.69
N ALA A 694 -56.58 22.15 -1.43
CA ALA A 694 -57.84 21.85 -0.75
C ALA A 694 -58.76 23.08 -0.65
N ASP A 695 -58.21 24.23 -0.23
CA ASP A 695 -58.93 25.48 -0.10
C ASP A 695 -59.40 26.04 -1.46
N GLN A 696 -58.56 25.94 -2.50
CA GLN A 696 -58.93 26.32 -3.87
C GLN A 696 -60.12 25.51 -4.39
N GLY A 697 -60.09 24.18 -4.26
CA GLY A 697 -61.20 23.31 -4.69
C GLY A 697 -62.50 23.59 -3.92
N GLN A 698 -62.41 23.84 -2.61
CA GLN A 698 -63.61 24.15 -1.81
C GLN A 698 -64.22 25.52 -2.17
N ARG A 699 -63.40 26.52 -2.50
CA ARG A 699 -63.89 27.82 -3.01
C ARG A 699 -64.65 27.67 -4.32
N TRP A 700 -64.12 26.91 -5.27
CA TRP A 700 -64.79 26.69 -6.55
C TRP A 700 -66.14 25.96 -6.37
N ARG A 701 -66.20 24.94 -5.51
CA ARG A 701 -67.49 24.26 -5.21
C ARG A 701 -68.53 25.17 -4.56
N ARG A 702 -68.11 26.09 -3.69
CA ARG A 702 -69.03 27.10 -3.12
C ARG A 702 -69.60 28.01 -4.20
N GLN A 703 -68.79 28.44 -5.17
CA GLN A 703 -69.25 29.23 -6.32
C GLN A 703 -70.24 28.45 -7.19
N LEU A 704 -69.98 27.16 -7.45
CA LEU A 704 -70.93 26.28 -8.15
C LEU A 704 -72.27 26.16 -7.40
N ALA A 705 -72.21 25.92 -6.09
CA ALA A 705 -73.40 25.80 -5.28
C ALA A 705 -74.22 27.10 -5.26
N GLU A 706 -73.54 28.25 -5.15
CA GLU A 706 -74.18 29.57 -5.20
C GLU A 706 -74.88 29.80 -6.55
N LEU A 707 -74.21 29.52 -7.68
CA LEU A 707 -74.79 29.68 -9.02
C LEU A 707 -76.00 28.76 -9.23
N CYS A 708 -75.92 27.50 -8.81
CA CYS A 708 -77.05 26.59 -8.91
C CYS A 708 -78.24 27.06 -8.06
N ALA A 709 -77.98 27.64 -6.87
CA ALA A 709 -79.04 28.16 -6.00
C ALA A 709 -79.71 29.40 -6.61
N GLN A 710 -78.94 30.32 -7.19
CA GLN A 710 -79.46 31.48 -7.93
C GLN A 710 -80.30 31.06 -9.15
N CYS A 711 -79.97 29.92 -9.77
CA CYS A 711 -80.71 29.37 -10.90
C CYS A 711 -81.91 28.49 -10.50
N GLY A 712 -82.17 28.31 -9.20
CA GLY A 712 -83.27 27.48 -8.70
C GLY A 712 -83.10 25.98 -8.98
N LEU A 713 -81.86 25.51 -9.18
CA LEU A 713 -81.57 24.11 -9.41
C LEU A 713 -81.39 23.37 -8.07
N PRO A 714 -81.93 22.16 -7.91
CA PRO A 714 -81.69 21.34 -6.73
C PRO A 714 -80.22 20.90 -6.68
N ILE A 715 -79.56 21.14 -5.54
CA ILE A 715 -78.14 20.83 -5.33
C ILE A 715 -78.01 19.83 -4.17
N PRO A 716 -77.23 18.75 -4.32
CA PRO A 716 -76.84 17.93 -3.19
C PRO A 716 -76.07 18.77 -2.15
N SER A 717 -76.17 18.43 -0.87
CA SER A 717 -75.38 19.06 0.19
C SER A 717 -73.89 19.05 -0.16
N LEU A 718 -73.23 20.19 0.05
CA LEU A 718 -71.81 20.35 -0.26
C LEU A 718 -70.99 19.37 0.59
N PRO A 719 -70.09 18.56 -0.01
CA PRO A 719 -69.32 17.59 0.75
C PRO A 719 -68.38 18.31 1.75
N GLU A 720 -68.56 17.99 3.04
CA GLU A 720 -67.69 18.44 4.13
C GLU A 720 -66.51 17.48 4.36
N ASN A 721 -66.57 16.25 3.83
CA ASN A 721 -65.54 15.25 4.00
C ASN A 721 -64.35 15.46 3.06
N GLU A 722 -63.17 15.01 3.48
CA GLU A 722 -61.93 15.05 2.66
C GLU A 722 -61.85 13.94 1.61
N ASP A 723 -62.92 13.17 1.43
CA ASP A 723 -62.97 12.09 0.44
C ASP A 723 -63.01 12.68 -0.98
N LEU A 724 -61.87 12.58 -1.67
CA LEU A 724 -61.69 13.10 -3.01
C LEU A 724 -62.60 12.42 -4.05
N GLY A 725 -63.05 11.19 -3.80
CA GLY A 725 -63.98 10.47 -4.66
C GLY A 725 -65.41 11.00 -4.52
N ALA A 726 -65.91 11.13 -3.29
CA ALA A 726 -67.22 11.71 -3.03
C ALA A 726 -67.33 13.16 -3.55
N GLN A 727 -66.24 13.91 -3.41
CA GLN A 727 -66.08 15.24 -3.97
C GLN A 727 -66.14 15.25 -5.51
N ALA A 728 -65.44 14.31 -6.18
CA ALA A 728 -65.47 14.19 -7.64
C ALA A 728 -66.86 13.87 -8.19
N ASP A 729 -67.58 12.98 -7.51
CA ASP A 729 -68.95 12.61 -7.86
C ASP A 729 -69.90 13.79 -7.70
N TRP A 730 -69.73 14.58 -6.64
CA TRP A 730 -70.48 15.82 -6.45
C TRP A 730 -70.20 16.82 -7.59
N ASP A 731 -68.93 17.06 -7.91
CA ASP A 731 -68.51 17.98 -8.99
C ASP A 731 -69.13 17.55 -10.34
N ALA A 732 -69.05 16.26 -10.67
CA ALA A 732 -69.59 15.73 -11.92
C ALA A 732 -71.12 15.84 -12.00
N ARG A 733 -71.82 15.54 -10.90
CA ARG A 733 -73.28 15.64 -10.84
C ARG A 733 -73.75 17.08 -10.97
N VAL A 734 -73.20 17.99 -10.18
CA VAL A 734 -73.62 19.40 -10.18
C VAL A 734 -73.29 20.08 -11.50
N CYS A 735 -72.07 19.91 -12.03
CA CYS A 735 -71.73 20.43 -13.36
C CYS A 735 -72.60 19.82 -14.46
N GLY A 736 -72.92 18.52 -14.38
CA GLY A 736 -73.79 17.84 -15.33
C GLY A 736 -75.22 18.39 -15.32
N SER A 737 -75.81 18.53 -14.13
CA SER A 737 -77.15 19.11 -13.94
C SER A 737 -77.22 20.56 -14.41
N LEU A 738 -76.21 21.38 -14.06
CA LEU A 738 -76.15 22.78 -14.46
C LEU A 738 -76.00 22.94 -15.97
N ARG A 739 -75.12 22.14 -16.61
CA ARG A 739 -74.94 22.14 -18.06
C ARG A 739 -76.19 21.70 -18.80
N ALA A 740 -76.83 20.61 -18.36
CA ALA A 740 -78.07 20.12 -18.97
C ALA A 740 -79.22 21.15 -18.88
N ALA A 741 -79.33 21.83 -17.73
CA ALA A 741 -80.31 22.89 -17.54
C ALA A 741 -80.02 24.12 -18.42
N LEU A 742 -78.76 24.52 -18.54
CA LEU A 742 -78.34 25.62 -19.43
C LEU A 742 -78.60 25.28 -20.91
N ASP A 743 -78.27 24.07 -21.35
CA ASP A 743 -78.50 23.62 -22.72
C ASP A 743 -80.00 23.57 -23.05
N ASP A 744 -80.85 23.16 -22.09
CA ASP A 744 -82.30 23.21 -22.27
C ASP A 744 -82.83 24.64 -22.36
N GLU A 745 -82.31 25.56 -21.53
CA GLU A 745 -82.65 26.98 -21.59
C GLU A 745 -82.19 27.60 -22.92
N ILE A 746 -80.98 27.30 -23.40
CA ILE A 746 -80.49 27.76 -24.72
C ILE A 746 -81.41 27.27 -25.83
N ARG A 747 -81.80 25.98 -25.82
CA ARG A 747 -82.72 25.41 -26.82
C ARG A 747 -84.09 26.11 -26.77
N ARG A 748 -84.61 26.42 -25.57
CA ARG A 748 -85.87 27.16 -25.41
C ARG A 748 -85.78 28.56 -25.99
N VAL A 749 -84.69 29.29 -25.73
CA VAL A 749 -84.49 30.64 -26.28
C VAL A 749 -84.34 30.60 -27.80
N GLN A 750 -83.54 29.69 -28.34
CA GLN A 750 -83.39 29.51 -29.79
C GLN A 750 -84.72 29.14 -30.46
N ARG A 751 -85.51 28.25 -29.87
CA ARG A 751 -86.86 27.91 -30.36
C ARG A 751 -87.78 29.13 -30.34
N ARG A 752 -87.74 29.92 -29.28
CA ARG A 752 -88.56 31.13 -29.14
C ARG A 752 -88.18 32.20 -30.17
N ASP A 753 -86.89 32.43 -30.39
CA ASP A 753 -86.41 33.41 -31.38
C ASP A 753 -86.75 32.95 -32.80
N ARG A 754 -86.59 31.65 -33.09
CA ARG A 754 -87.06 31.06 -34.35
C ARG A 754 -88.56 31.26 -34.57
N LEU A 755 -89.39 30.96 -33.56
CA LEU A 755 -90.83 31.16 -33.63
C LEU A 755 -91.20 32.65 -33.78
N ARG A 756 -90.44 33.58 -33.17
CA ARG A 756 -90.62 35.03 -33.37
C ARG A 756 -90.34 35.44 -34.82
N ASP A 757 -89.27 34.93 -35.41
CA ASP A 757 -88.92 35.21 -36.80
C ASP A 757 -89.91 34.60 -37.78
N GLU A 758 -90.33 33.35 -37.55
CA GLU A 758 -91.37 32.67 -38.33
C GLU A 758 -92.72 33.39 -38.22
N ARG A 759 -93.12 33.80 -37.01
CA ARG A 759 -94.33 34.59 -36.76
C ARG A 759 -94.25 35.96 -37.46
N LYS A 760 -93.12 36.65 -37.39
CA LYS A 760 -92.93 37.95 -38.07
C LYS A 760 -93.06 37.80 -39.59
N LYS A 761 -92.49 36.73 -40.16
CA LYS A 761 -92.67 36.39 -41.57
C LYS A 761 -94.13 36.07 -41.89
N ALA A 762 -94.79 35.25 -41.09
CA ALA A 762 -96.19 34.87 -41.27
C ALA A 762 -97.15 36.07 -41.18
N VAL A 763 -96.93 37.01 -40.25
CA VAL A 763 -97.69 38.28 -40.17
C VAL A 763 -97.55 39.06 -41.49
N GLY A 764 -96.32 39.22 -41.99
CA GLY A 764 -96.09 39.87 -43.28
C GLY A 764 -96.75 39.14 -44.46
N VAL A 765 -96.78 37.80 -44.44
CA VAL A 765 -97.47 36.99 -45.47
C VAL A 765 -98.99 37.16 -45.38
N VAL A 766 -99.56 37.22 -44.18
CA VAL A 766 -101.00 37.45 -43.96
C VAL A 766 -101.44 38.82 -44.47
N GLU A 767 -100.72 39.87 -44.09
CA GLU A 767 -100.99 41.24 -44.55
C GLU A 767 -100.91 41.30 -46.08
N GLN A 768 -99.84 40.76 -46.67
CA GLN A 768 -99.71 40.69 -48.12
C GLN A 768 -100.80 39.86 -48.80
N ALA A 769 -101.25 38.74 -48.21
CA ALA A 769 -102.29 37.90 -48.78
C ALA A 769 -103.67 38.57 -48.74
N PHE A 770 -104.01 39.27 -47.65
CA PHE A 770 -105.26 40.03 -47.55
C PHE A 770 -105.27 41.25 -48.49
N ASP A 771 -104.17 41.98 -48.58
CA ASP A 771 -104.04 43.12 -49.49
C ASP A 771 -104.14 42.68 -50.96
N ARG A 772 -103.47 41.58 -51.33
CA ARG A 772 -103.58 40.99 -52.67
C ARG A 772 -104.99 40.50 -52.96
N LEU A 773 -105.68 39.91 -51.98
CA LEU A 773 -107.04 39.43 -52.16
C LEU A 773 -108.03 40.57 -52.42
N ALA A 774 -107.94 41.65 -51.64
CA ALA A 774 -108.79 42.82 -51.81
C ALA A 774 -108.55 43.50 -53.18
N ALA A 775 -107.27 43.61 -53.59
CA ALA A 775 -106.91 44.15 -54.90
C ALA A 775 -107.43 43.28 -56.06
N ALA A 776 -107.27 41.95 -55.99
CA ALA A 776 -107.71 41.02 -57.03
C ALA A 776 -109.25 40.99 -57.20
N GLN A 777 -110.00 41.11 -56.10
CA GLN A 777 -111.47 41.21 -56.16
C GLN A 777 -111.94 42.47 -56.88
N GLY A 778 -111.29 43.60 -56.61
CA GLY A 778 -111.59 44.88 -57.25
C GLY A 778 -111.16 44.95 -58.72
N GLU A 779 -110.15 44.19 -59.14
CA GLU A 779 -109.72 44.10 -60.56
C GLU A 779 -110.61 43.19 -61.40
N LEU A 780 -111.06 42.06 -60.84
CA LEU A 780 -111.91 41.10 -61.53
C LEU A 780 -113.25 41.73 -61.97
N GLN A 781 -113.89 42.50 -61.08
CA GLN A 781 -115.15 43.18 -61.38
C GLN A 781 -115.01 44.27 -62.46
N ARG A 782 -113.83 44.89 -62.58
CA ARG A 782 -113.57 45.93 -63.59
C ARG A 782 -113.31 45.31 -64.96
N GLY A 783 -112.48 44.28 -65.06
CA GLY A 783 -112.15 43.69 -66.36
C GLY A 783 -113.33 42.97 -67.05
N TRP A 784 -114.30 42.43 -66.30
CA TRP A 784 -115.51 41.86 -66.91
C TRP A 784 -116.35 42.91 -67.65
N ALA A 785 -116.32 44.16 -67.18
CA ALA A 785 -117.06 45.25 -67.81
C ALA A 785 -116.37 45.80 -69.08
N ASP A 786 -115.04 45.75 -69.15
CA ASP A 786 -114.24 46.31 -70.25
C ASP A 786 -114.24 45.46 -71.53
N LEU A 787 -114.56 44.16 -71.45
CA LEU A 787 -114.53 43.24 -72.59
C LEU A 787 -115.73 43.33 -73.55
N GLY A 788 -116.71 44.20 -73.30
CA GLY A 788 -117.86 44.41 -74.19
C GLY A 788 -118.84 43.23 -74.29
N ILE A 789 -118.72 42.23 -73.40
CA ILE A 789 -119.54 41.02 -73.34
C ILE A 789 -120.25 40.99 -71.97
N SER A 790 -121.58 40.90 -71.96
CA SER A 790 -122.37 40.90 -70.71
C SER A 790 -122.29 39.54 -70.02
N ILE A 791 -121.39 39.39 -69.04
CA ILE A 791 -121.22 38.18 -68.24
C ILE A 791 -122.01 38.31 -66.93
N THR A 792 -122.97 37.41 -66.69
CA THR A 792 -123.83 37.47 -65.48
C THR A 792 -123.43 36.47 -64.38
N GLY A 793 -122.43 35.61 -64.63
CA GLY A 793 -121.94 34.63 -63.67
C GLY A 793 -120.75 33.77 -64.16
N GLU A 794 -120.19 32.96 -63.24
CA GLU A 794 -118.93 32.21 -63.43
C GLU A 794 -119.01 31.07 -64.49
N GLU A 795 -120.19 30.50 -64.75
CA GLU A 795 -120.36 29.39 -65.70
C GLU A 795 -120.33 29.80 -67.17
N GLU A 796 -120.75 31.03 -67.48
CA GLU A 796 -120.83 31.58 -68.84
C GLU A 796 -119.44 31.99 -69.37
N TRP A 797 -118.54 32.39 -68.45
CA TRP A 797 -117.14 32.76 -68.71
C TRP A 797 -116.25 31.56 -69.12
N ARG A 798 -116.52 30.34 -68.64
CA ARG A 798 -115.67 29.15 -68.87
C ARG A 798 -115.61 28.66 -70.32
N LYS A 799 -116.65 28.90 -71.14
CA LYS A 799 -116.69 28.41 -72.54
C LYS A 799 -115.91 29.29 -73.52
N ILE A 800 -115.85 30.59 -73.28
CA ILE A 800 -115.13 31.58 -74.13
C ILE A 800 -113.63 31.61 -73.77
N ARG A 801 -113.29 31.24 -72.54
CA ARG A 801 -111.94 31.12 -71.97
C ARG A 801 -110.97 30.18 -72.71
N THR A 802 -111.43 29.00 -73.10
CA THR A 802 -110.53 27.89 -73.50
C THR A 802 -109.79 28.19 -74.80
N GLU A 803 -110.44 28.86 -75.74
CA GLU A 803 -109.88 29.16 -77.07
C GLU A 803 -108.92 30.36 -77.06
N LEU A 804 -109.04 31.25 -76.06
CA LEU A 804 -108.19 32.44 -75.89
C LEU A 804 -106.95 32.16 -75.01
N ARG A 805 -106.97 31.14 -74.13
CA ARG A 805 -105.79 30.69 -73.34
C ARG A 805 -104.68 30.09 -74.19
N ARG A 806 -105.02 29.28 -75.19
CA ARG A 806 -104.04 28.60 -76.06
C ARG A 806 -103.16 29.57 -76.85
N ARG A 807 -103.73 30.70 -77.29
CA ARG A 807 -102.98 31.79 -77.92
C ARG A 807 -102.05 32.48 -76.91
N ARG A 808 -102.51 32.72 -75.68
CA ARG A 808 -101.74 33.37 -74.62
C ARG A 808 -100.46 32.67 -74.23
N GLU A 809 -100.57 31.37 -73.95
CA GLU A 809 -99.53 30.60 -73.30
C GLU A 809 -98.23 30.63 -74.11
N LEU A 810 -98.36 30.65 -75.44
CA LEU A 810 -97.28 30.80 -76.41
C LEU A 810 -96.71 32.25 -76.47
N ARG A 811 -97.50 33.28 -76.16
CA ARG A 811 -97.06 34.69 -76.10
C ARG A 811 -96.31 35.03 -74.81
N ASP A 812 -96.82 34.56 -73.67
CA ASP A 812 -96.29 34.86 -72.34
C ASP A 812 -95.02 34.06 -72.03
N THR A 813 -94.89 32.81 -72.49
CA THR A 813 -93.63 32.04 -72.37
C THR A 813 -92.49 32.68 -73.17
N ARG A 814 -92.78 33.14 -74.39
CA ARG A 814 -91.86 33.90 -75.24
C ARG A 814 -91.32 35.16 -74.53
N ARG A 815 -92.22 35.96 -73.96
CA ARG A 815 -91.88 37.21 -73.24
C ARG A 815 -91.21 36.95 -71.87
N ALA A 816 -91.60 35.90 -71.14
CA ALA A 816 -91.03 35.58 -69.83
C ALA A 816 -89.59 35.09 -69.92
N LEU A 817 -89.27 34.30 -70.95
CA LEU A 817 -87.89 33.87 -71.23
C LEU A 817 -87.03 35.07 -71.65
N GLU A 818 -87.57 35.99 -72.44
CA GLU A 818 -86.92 37.27 -72.84
C GLU A 818 -86.64 38.17 -71.62
N GLU A 819 -87.61 38.34 -70.71
CA GLU A 819 -87.44 39.13 -69.48
C GLU A 819 -86.55 38.45 -68.42
N GLN A 820 -86.47 37.11 -68.40
CA GLN A 820 -85.53 36.38 -67.53
C GLN A 820 -84.10 36.53 -68.04
N LEU A 821 -83.89 36.48 -69.35
CA LEU A 821 -82.60 36.77 -69.99
C LEU A 821 -82.13 38.19 -69.66
N HIS A 822 -83.01 39.19 -69.82
CA HIS A 822 -82.70 40.60 -69.50
C HIS A 822 -82.53 40.92 -68.01
N ARG A 823 -83.09 40.12 -67.09
CA ARG A 823 -82.90 40.33 -65.65
C ARG A 823 -81.64 39.67 -65.11
N LEU A 824 -81.27 38.51 -65.65
CA LEU A 824 -80.10 37.77 -65.22
C LEU A 824 -78.81 38.30 -65.87
N ALA A 825 -78.90 38.85 -67.08
CA ALA A 825 -77.84 39.57 -67.77
C ALA A 825 -77.92 41.06 -67.42
N GLY A 826 -76.83 41.62 -66.90
CA GLY A 826 -76.75 43.01 -66.45
C GLY A 826 -76.64 44.04 -67.58
N ASP A 827 -76.19 43.64 -68.77
CA ASP A 827 -76.15 44.47 -69.99
C ASP A 827 -76.22 43.61 -71.28
N GLU A 828 -76.33 44.27 -72.45
CA GLU A 828 -76.32 43.60 -73.77
C GLU A 828 -74.99 42.89 -74.11
N ARG A 829 -73.88 43.24 -73.45
CA ARG A 829 -72.58 42.56 -73.64
C ARG A 829 -72.55 41.20 -72.94
N GLU A 830 -73.18 41.05 -71.77
CA GLU A 830 -73.33 39.76 -71.10
C GLU A 830 -74.21 38.79 -71.92
N LEU A 831 -75.26 39.29 -72.61
CA LEU A 831 -76.08 38.49 -73.52
C LEU A 831 -75.32 38.04 -74.78
N ALA A 832 -74.45 38.91 -75.31
CA ALA A 832 -73.55 38.57 -76.42
C ALA A 832 -72.44 37.58 -76.01
N GLU A 833 -71.96 37.64 -74.77
CA GLU A 833 -71.02 36.67 -74.19
C GLU A 833 -71.68 35.29 -74.04
N VAL A 834 -72.94 35.22 -73.57
CA VAL A 834 -73.70 33.95 -73.43
C VAL A 834 -73.94 33.26 -74.78
N ALA A 835 -74.10 34.01 -75.86
CA ALA A 835 -74.21 33.44 -77.21
C ALA A 835 -72.91 32.76 -77.71
N HIS A 836 -71.75 33.16 -77.17
CA HIS A 836 -70.42 32.62 -77.50
C HIS A 836 -70.05 31.36 -76.69
N TRP A 837 -70.74 31.10 -75.59
CA TRP A 837 -70.58 29.88 -74.80
C TRP A 837 -71.66 28.87 -75.18
N ASP A 838 -71.29 27.65 -75.55
CA ASP A 838 -72.24 26.54 -75.51
C ASP A 838 -72.23 25.88 -74.11
N LEU A 839 -73.28 25.11 -73.82
CA LEU A 839 -73.41 24.40 -72.54
C LEU A 839 -72.24 23.44 -72.27
N VAL A 840 -71.64 22.89 -73.33
CA VAL A 840 -70.53 21.92 -73.25
C VAL A 840 -69.25 22.61 -72.77
N ALA A 841 -68.91 23.78 -73.31
CA ALA A 841 -67.74 24.56 -72.96
C ALA A 841 -67.79 25.07 -71.50
N ILE A 842 -68.99 25.40 -70.99
CA ILE A 842 -69.17 25.77 -69.58
C ILE A 842 -68.99 24.55 -68.67
N GLU A 843 -69.47 23.38 -69.08
CA GLU A 843 -69.30 22.12 -68.34
C GLU A 843 -67.83 21.65 -68.33
N ASP A 844 -67.11 21.83 -69.44
CA ASP A 844 -65.66 21.54 -69.52
C ASP A 844 -64.86 22.42 -68.55
N GLU A 845 -65.13 23.72 -68.49
CA GLU A 845 -64.48 24.64 -67.55
C GLU A 845 -64.85 24.35 -66.08
N LEU A 846 -66.10 23.94 -65.79
CA LEU A 846 -66.49 23.49 -64.46
C LEU A 846 -65.74 22.19 -64.06
N THR A 847 -65.52 21.30 -65.03
CA THR A 847 -64.75 20.05 -64.85
C THR A 847 -63.26 20.35 -64.60
N GLU A 848 -62.68 21.34 -65.29
CA GLU A 848 -61.33 21.81 -65.00
C GLU A 848 -61.21 22.40 -63.58
N LEU A 849 -62.22 23.15 -63.11
CA LEU A 849 -62.24 23.62 -61.72
C LEU A 849 -62.37 22.49 -60.70
N ASP A 850 -63.11 21.41 -61.01
CA ASP A 850 -63.15 20.19 -60.18
C ASP A 850 -61.75 19.54 -60.09
N ARG A 851 -61.04 19.43 -61.22
CA ARG A 851 -59.65 18.92 -61.25
C ARG A 851 -58.70 19.79 -60.42
N MET A 852 -58.82 21.12 -60.53
CA MET A 852 -58.02 22.05 -59.73
C MET A 852 -58.34 21.94 -58.23
N GLU A 853 -59.60 21.74 -57.86
CA GLU A 853 -60.02 21.56 -56.46
C GLU A 853 -59.49 20.24 -55.89
N GLU A 854 -59.51 19.15 -56.67
CA GLU A 854 -58.85 17.89 -56.31
C GLU A 854 -57.34 18.03 -56.13
N GLU A 855 -56.67 18.77 -57.02
CA GLU A 855 -55.23 19.04 -56.91
C GLU A 855 -54.90 19.82 -55.62
N LEU A 856 -55.69 20.84 -55.30
CA LEU A 856 -55.56 21.62 -54.07
C LEU A 856 -55.81 20.75 -52.82
N ASP A 857 -56.78 19.84 -52.85
CA ASP A 857 -57.04 18.89 -51.77
C ASP A 857 -55.91 17.86 -51.62
N ARG A 858 -55.27 17.42 -52.71
CA ARG A 858 -54.08 16.57 -52.67
C ARG A 858 -52.90 17.31 -52.02
N LYS A 859 -52.62 18.55 -52.45
CA LYS A 859 -51.56 19.39 -51.86
C LYS A 859 -51.80 19.68 -50.38
N THR A 860 -53.06 19.93 -49.99
CA THR A 860 -53.43 20.14 -48.58
C THR A 860 -53.14 18.90 -47.73
N ARG A 861 -53.41 17.70 -48.25
CA ARG A 861 -53.09 16.44 -47.57
C ARG A 861 -51.58 16.21 -47.46
N ASP A 862 -50.82 16.52 -48.50
CA ASP A 862 -49.35 16.41 -48.49
C ASP A 862 -48.71 17.36 -47.47
N ILE A 863 -49.15 18.63 -47.43
CA ILE A 863 -48.70 19.61 -46.44
C ILE A 863 -49.08 19.15 -45.03
N GLY A 864 -50.30 18.66 -44.82
CA GLY A 864 -50.73 18.11 -43.54
C GLY A 864 -49.87 16.92 -43.06
N ALA A 865 -49.46 16.04 -43.98
CA ALA A 865 -48.55 14.93 -43.68
C ALA A 865 -47.14 15.41 -43.31
N ARG A 866 -46.55 16.31 -44.11
CA ARG A 866 -45.24 16.93 -43.84
C ARG A 866 -45.25 17.71 -42.52
N ARG A 867 -46.32 18.45 -42.22
CA ARG A 867 -46.51 19.17 -40.96
C ARG A 867 -46.57 18.21 -39.78
N ALA A 868 -47.33 17.12 -39.88
CA ALA A 868 -47.41 16.11 -38.83
C ALA A 868 -46.06 15.44 -38.57
N GLU A 869 -45.32 15.09 -39.63
CA GLU A 869 -43.97 14.51 -39.55
C GLU A 869 -42.99 15.49 -38.88
N ASN A 870 -42.93 16.74 -39.34
CA ASN A 870 -42.04 17.75 -38.78
C ASN A 870 -42.42 18.14 -37.34
N THR A 871 -43.71 18.15 -36.99
CA THR A 871 -44.17 18.39 -35.61
C THR A 871 -43.79 17.22 -34.69
N ALA A 872 -43.86 15.98 -35.17
CA ALA A 872 -43.40 14.81 -34.42
C ALA A 872 -41.88 14.85 -34.19
N ARG A 873 -41.10 15.17 -35.22
CA ARG A 873 -39.64 15.39 -35.12
C ARG A 873 -39.30 16.52 -34.14
N LEU A 874 -40.00 17.65 -34.21
CA LEU A 874 -39.79 18.77 -33.30
C LEU A 874 -40.04 18.35 -31.85
N LYS A 875 -41.12 17.60 -31.60
CA LYS A 875 -41.45 17.07 -30.29
C LYS A 875 -40.41 16.07 -29.79
N GLU A 876 -39.86 15.21 -30.66
CA GLU A 876 -38.79 14.27 -30.33
C GLU A 876 -37.48 14.99 -29.96
N LEU A 877 -37.16 16.08 -30.66
CA LEU A 877 -36.02 16.96 -30.35
C LEU A 877 -36.24 17.75 -29.04
N GLU A 878 -37.43 18.31 -28.81
CA GLU A 878 -37.82 19.03 -27.58
C GLU A 878 -37.90 18.12 -26.37
N GLU A 879 -38.30 16.86 -26.57
CA GLU A 879 -38.32 15.85 -25.51
C GLU A 879 -36.91 15.48 -25.05
N GLY A 880 -35.84 15.89 -25.77
CA GLY A 880 -34.55 16.41 -25.25
C GLY A 880 -33.79 15.60 -24.18
N ARG A 881 -34.29 14.42 -23.85
CA ARG A 881 -33.80 13.57 -22.78
C ARG A 881 -32.59 12.78 -23.22
N SER A 882 -32.35 12.60 -24.52
CA SER A 882 -31.23 11.77 -25.01
C SER A 882 -29.87 12.49 -24.83
N LEU A 883 -29.68 13.69 -25.38
CA LEU A 883 -28.38 14.37 -25.31
C LEU A 883 -28.01 14.79 -23.87
N SER A 884 -28.96 15.36 -23.13
CA SER A 884 -28.76 15.72 -21.73
C SER A 884 -28.41 14.50 -20.87
N HIS A 885 -29.06 13.35 -21.13
CA HIS A 885 -28.73 12.08 -20.48
C HIS A 885 -27.31 11.61 -20.82
N TRP A 886 -26.90 11.63 -22.08
CA TRP A 886 -25.56 11.20 -22.47
C TRP A 886 -24.47 12.13 -21.95
N LEU A 887 -24.70 13.45 -21.90
CA LEU A 887 -23.76 14.39 -21.27
C LEU A 887 -23.62 14.14 -19.77
N GLN A 888 -24.73 13.90 -19.06
CA GLN A 888 -24.70 13.54 -17.64
C GLN A 888 -23.98 12.20 -17.41
N LEU A 889 -24.29 11.18 -18.22
CA LEU A 889 -23.63 9.88 -18.14
C LEU A 889 -22.12 9.99 -18.41
N ARG A 890 -21.69 10.87 -19.32
CA ARG A 890 -20.27 11.14 -19.58
C ARG A 890 -19.58 11.68 -18.34
N GLU A 891 -20.16 12.68 -17.67
CA GLU A 891 -19.58 13.24 -16.44
C GLU A 891 -19.54 12.21 -15.31
N ASP A 892 -20.58 11.39 -15.16
CA ASP A 892 -20.60 10.28 -14.19
C ASP A 892 -19.50 9.24 -14.47
N LEU A 893 -19.34 8.84 -15.73
CA LEU A 893 -18.30 7.90 -16.16
C LEU A 893 -16.90 8.48 -15.93
N ILE A 894 -16.67 9.77 -16.23
CA ILE A 894 -15.40 10.46 -15.98
C ILE A 894 -15.09 10.51 -14.47
N ALA A 895 -16.07 10.87 -13.64
CA ALA A 895 -15.89 10.93 -12.19
C ALA A 895 -15.54 9.54 -11.61
N ARG A 896 -16.22 8.49 -12.09
CA ARG A 896 -15.95 7.10 -11.68
C ARG A 896 -14.57 6.64 -12.16
N LEU A 897 -14.21 6.95 -13.40
CA LEU A 897 -12.90 6.62 -13.96
C LEU A 897 -11.78 7.31 -13.18
N ARG A 898 -11.92 8.59 -12.84
CA ARG A 898 -10.93 9.32 -12.02
C ARG A 898 -10.69 8.65 -10.66
N ARG A 899 -11.76 8.21 -9.99
CA ARG A 899 -11.67 7.50 -8.71
C ARG A 899 -10.90 6.20 -8.84
N GLU A 900 -11.26 5.35 -9.80
CA GLU A 900 -10.60 4.06 -10.01
C GLU A 900 -9.13 4.24 -10.42
N VAL A 901 -8.82 5.25 -11.25
CA VAL A 901 -7.44 5.59 -11.64
C VAL A 901 -6.62 6.09 -10.45
N GLN A 902 -7.18 6.94 -9.58
CA GLN A 902 -6.49 7.41 -8.38
C GLN A 902 -6.15 6.24 -7.44
N GLU A 903 -7.12 5.37 -7.21
CA GLU A 903 -6.96 4.15 -6.42
C GLU A 903 -5.92 3.19 -7.01
N TRP A 904 -5.94 2.96 -8.33
CA TRP A 904 -4.90 2.20 -9.03
C TRP A 904 -3.52 2.87 -8.90
N ALA A 905 -3.45 4.20 -8.95
CA ALA A 905 -2.20 4.94 -8.81
C ALA A 905 -1.61 4.84 -7.39
N VAL A 906 -2.47 4.80 -6.36
CA VAL A 906 -2.04 4.55 -4.98
C VAL A 906 -1.40 3.17 -4.87
N ASP A 907 -2.06 2.12 -5.39
CA ASP A 907 -1.51 0.76 -5.38
C ASP A 907 -0.19 0.68 -6.18
N ALA A 908 -0.13 1.33 -7.35
CA ALA A 908 1.06 1.39 -8.19
C ALA A 908 2.24 2.07 -7.47
N LEU A 909 1.98 3.17 -6.78
CA LEU A 909 2.98 3.88 -6.00
C LEU A 909 3.43 3.05 -4.79
N ALA A 910 2.49 2.42 -4.08
CA ALA A 910 2.79 1.53 -2.96
C ALA A 910 3.66 0.35 -3.41
N LEU A 911 3.34 -0.29 -4.54
CA LEU A 911 4.13 -1.35 -5.14
C LEU A 911 5.54 -0.87 -5.52
N HIS A 912 5.65 0.31 -6.13
CA HIS A 912 6.94 0.90 -6.48
C HIS A 912 7.80 1.16 -5.23
N LEU A 913 7.22 1.76 -4.19
CA LEU A 913 7.91 2.03 -2.92
C LEU A 913 8.32 0.73 -2.21
N LEU A 914 7.46 -0.29 -2.23
CA LEU A 914 7.73 -1.61 -1.67
C LEU A 914 8.94 -2.25 -2.36
N ARG A 915 8.93 -2.30 -3.70
CA ARG A 915 10.03 -2.84 -4.51
C ARG A 915 11.34 -2.08 -4.27
N ARG A 916 11.29 -0.75 -4.26
CA ARG A 916 12.47 0.09 -4.00
C ARG A 916 13.04 -0.13 -2.60
N THR A 917 12.18 -0.29 -1.61
CA THR A 917 12.58 -0.56 -0.22
C THR A 917 13.20 -1.95 -0.10
N LYS A 918 12.63 -2.96 -0.78
CA LYS A 918 13.18 -4.31 -0.88
C LYS A 918 14.58 -4.30 -1.49
N GLU A 919 14.77 -3.68 -2.65
CA GLU A 919 16.09 -3.60 -3.30
C GLU A 919 17.13 -2.87 -2.43
N ARG A 920 16.69 -1.85 -1.68
CA ARG A 920 17.57 -1.14 -0.74
C ARG A 920 17.96 -2.04 0.43
N TYR A 921 17.01 -2.78 0.99
CA TYR A 921 17.25 -3.73 2.08
C TYR A 921 18.21 -4.85 1.65
N GLU A 922 18.01 -5.45 0.47
CA GLU A 922 18.91 -6.47 -0.09
C GLU A 922 20.35 -5.96 -0.29
N ARG A 923 20.50 -4.66 -0.60
CA ARG A 923 21.80 -4.01 -0.76
C ARG A 923 22.46 -3.65 0.57
N GLU A 924 21.70 -3.18 1.55
CA GLU A 924 22.23 -2.57 2.79
C GLU A 924 22.30 -3.53 4.00
N ARG A 925 21.52 -4.64 4.00
CA ARG A 925 21.37 -5.54 5.17
C ARG A 925 21.64 -7.02 4.87
N GLN A 926 22.72 -7.35 4.16
CA GLN A 926 23.17 -8.75 4.06
C GLN A 926 23.56 -9.30 5.45
N PRO A 927 23.11 -10.50 5.87
CA PRO A 927 23.56 -11.14 7.11
C PRO A 927 25.09 -11.24 7.16
N ALA A 928 25.68 -11.12 8.36
CA ALA A 928 27.14 -11.14 8.54
C ALA A 928 27.80 -12.39 7.90
N VAL A 929 27.12 -13.55 8.01
CA VAL A 929 27.50 -14.81 7.37
C VAL A 929 27.67 -14.68 5.85
N ILE A 930 26.72 -14.06 5.15
CA ILE A 930 26.74 -13.92 3.67
C ILE A 930 27.88 -13.00 3.22
N ARG A 931 28.19 -11.96 4.00
CA ARG A 931 29.33 -11.06 3.71
C ARG A 931 30.66 -11.79 3.86
N ARG A 932 30.82 -12.60 4.91
CA ARG A 932 32.02 -13.44 5.12
C ARG A 932 32.17 -14.49 4.03
N ALA A 933 31.07 -15.18 3.73
CA ALA A 933 31.02 -16.15 2.64
C ALA A 933 31.35 -15.50 1.28
N SER A 934 30.85 -14.29 1.01
CA SER A 934 31.19 -13.54 -0.20
C SER A 934 32.69 -13.21 -0.29
N THR A 935 33.30 -12.86 0.85
CA THR A 935 34.74 -12.56 0.93
C THR A 935 35.57 -13.82 0.67
N ALA A 936 35.22 -14.94 1.29
CA ALA A 936 35.83 -16.25 1.06
C ALA A 936 35.66 -16.71 -0.40
N PHE A 937 34.47 -16.53 -0.98
CA PHE A 937 34.16 -16.93 -2.36
C PHE A 937 34.93 -16.10 -3.39
N ALA A 938 35.04 -14.79 -3.17
CA ALA A 938 35.86 -13.92 -4.02
C ALA A 938 37.34 -14.34 -3.98
N ALA A 939 37.86 -14.72 -2.80
CA ALA A 939 39.22 -15.22 -2.66
C ALA A 939 39.44 -16.58 -3.36
N LEU A 940 38.50 -17.53 -3.22
CA LEU A 940 38.55 -18.86 -3.85
C LEU A 940 38.44 -18.83 -5.38
N THR A 941 37.78 -17.80 -5.92
CA THR A 941 37.55 -17.65 -7.36
C THR A 941 38.51 -16.66 -8.04
N GLY A 942 39.51 -16.16 -7.31
CA GLY A 942 40.45 -15.15 -7.80
C GLY A 942 39.79 -13.84 -8.23
N GLY A 943 38.64 -13.50 -7.63
CA GLY A 943 37.87 -12.29 -7.93
C GLY A 943 36.92 -12.39 -9.13
N ARG A 944 36.81 -13.55 -9.80
CA ARG A 944 35.85 -13.75 -10.90
C ARG A 944 34.40 -13.52 -10.45
N TYR A 945 34.08 -13.95 -9.23
CA TYR A 945 32.80 -13.69 -8.60
C TYR A 945 33.00 -12.75 -7.42
N ARG A 946 32.26 -11.64 -7.41
CA ARG A 946 32.42 -10.57 -6.43
C ARG A 946 31.78 -10.91 -5.09
N ARG A 947 30.59 -11.53 -5.14
CA ARG A 947 29.81 -11.84 -3.95
C ARG A 947 28.79 -12.94 -4.17
N ILE A 948 28.31 -13.47 -3.06
CA ILE A 948 27.15 -14.34 -2.98
C ILE A 948 25.91 -13.46 -2.70
N VAL A 949 24.83 -13.71 -3.44
CA VAL A 949 23.56 -12.98 -3.32
C VAL A 949 22.45 -13.99 -3.02
N VAL A 950 21.64 -13.69 -2.01
CA VAL A 950 20.45 -14.46 -1.65
C VAL A 950 19.27 -13.48 -1.62
N PRO A 951 18.40 -13.49 -2.64
CA PRO A 951 17.20 -12.64 -2.69
C PRO A 951 16.22 -12.98 -1.55
N LEU A 952 15.43 -12.01 -1.10
CA LEU A 952 14.51 -12.21 0.03
C LEU A 952 13.33 -13.16 -0.26
N GLU A 953 13.02 -13.39 -1.53
CA GLU A 953 11.85 -14.15 -1.99
C GLU A 953 12.18 -15.54 -2.52
N GLU A 954 13.46 -15.78 -2.78
CA GLU A 954 13.91 -17.01 -3.39
C GLU A 954 14.78 -17.75 -2.38
N GLU A 955 14.45 -19.01 -2.12
CA GLU A 955 15.33 -19.92 -1.39
C GLU A 955 16.51 -20.38 -2.28
N ALA A 956 17.01 -19.48 -3.14
CA ALA A 956 18.00 -19.75 -4.16
C ALA A 956 19.22 -18.84 -3.98
N TRP A 957 20.39 -19.44 -4.18
CA TRP A 957 21.67 -18.76 -4.04
C TRP A 957 22.24 -18.39 -5.41
N TYR A 958 22.79 -17.19 -5.48
CA TYR A 958 23.37 -16.65 -6.70
C TYR A 958 24.82 -16.24 -6.49
N ALA A 959 25.64 -16.48 -7.51
CA ALA A 959 26.98 -15.91 -7.63
C ALA A 959 26.93 -14.70 -8.56
N GLU A 960 27.30 -13.51 -8.04
CA GLU A 960 27.38 -12.29 -8.84
C GLU A 960 28.80 -12.15 -9.38
N ASP A 961 28.95 -12.13 -10.70
CA ASP A 961 30.24 -11.91 -11.35
C ASP A 961 30.65 -10.44 -11.38
N VAL A 962 31.87 -10.15 -11.86
CA VAL A 962 32.41 -8.78 -11.97
C VAL A 962 31.60 -7.86 -12.89
N THR A 963 30.79 -8.42 -13.80
CA THR A 963 29.91 -7.65 -14.69
C THR A 963 28.55 -7.34 -14.05
N GLY A 964 28.29 -7.89 -12.86
CA GLY A 964 27.02 -7.77 -12.15
C GLY A 964 25.99 -8.83 -12.58
N HIS A 965 26.36 -9.79 -13.43
CA HIS A 965 25.47 -10.87 -13.82
C HIS A 965 25.37 -11.91 -12.70
N ARG A 966 24.13 -12.36 -12.42
CA ARG A 966 23.81 -13.30 -11.34
C ARG A 966 23.62 -14.70 -11.91
N TRP A 967 24.53 -15.58 -11.56
CA TRP A 967 24.49 -16.99 -11.95
C TRP A 967 23.79 -17.79 -10.85
N PRO A 968 22.65 -18.45 -11.13
CA PRO A 968 22.04 -19.38 -10.17
C PRO A 968 22.93 -20.62 -10.00
N LEU A 969 22.84 -21.30 -8.85
CA LEU A 969 23.63 -22.52 -8.56
C LEU A 969 23.68 -23.55 -9.71
N PRO A 970 22.56 -23.91 -10.38
CA PRO A 970 22.60 -24.85 -11.52
C PRO A 970 23.35 -24.34 -12.75
N GLY A 971 23.56 -23.02 -12.85
CA GLY A 971 24.29 -22.37 -13.94
C GLY A 971 25.81 -22.25 -13.69
N LEU A 972 26.29 -22.67 -12.53
CA LEU A 972 27.71 -22.67 -12.18
C LEU A 972 28.38 -24.01 -12.55
N SER A 973 29.68 -23.97 -12.88
CA SER A 973 30.44 -25.22 -13.05
C SER A 973 30.56 -25.95 -11.70
N ARG A 974 30.62 -27.29 -11.73
CA ARG A 974 30.74 -28.14 -10.52
C ARG A 974 31.78 -27.62 -9.52
N GLY A 975 33.00 -27.34 -9.95
CA GLY A 975 34.05 -26.80 -9.07
C GLY A 975 33.78 -25.38 -8.53
N THR A 976 33.02 -24.54 -9.26
CA THR A 976 32.62 -23.21 -8.77
C THR A 976 31.49 -23.33 -7.74
N THR A 977 30.57 -24.27 -7.94
CA THR A 977 29.51 -24.62 -6.98
C THR A 977 30.12 -25.13 -5.67
N GLU A 978 31.09 -26.05 -5.74
CA GLU A 978 31.83 -26.53 -4.57
C GLU A 978 32.58 -25.41 -3.83
N GLN A 979 33.17 -24.45 -4.56
CA GLN A 979 33.81 -23.26 -3.97
C GLN A 979 32.82 -22.36 -3.25
N MET A 980 31.62 -22.19 -3.81
CA MET A 980 30.55 -21.42 -3.19
C MET A 980 30.08 -22.09 -1.89
N TYR A 981 29.91 -23.42 -1.92
CA TYR A 981 29.53 -24.19 -0.73
C TYR A 981 30.60 -24.17 0.36
N LEU A 982 31.88 -24.27 -0.01
CA LEU A 982 32.98 -24.11 0.92
C LEU A 982 32.96 -22.71 1.54
N ALA A 983 32.81 -21.66 0.73
CA ALA A 983 32.78 -20.28 1.20
C ALA A 983 31.63 -20.01 2.19
N ILE A 984 30.44 -20.58 1.97
CA ILE A 984 29.31 -20.46 2.89
C ILE A 984 29.62 -21.14 4.23
N ARG A 985 30.18 -22.35 4.20
CA ARG A 985 30.58 -23.06 5.43
C ARG A 985 31.65 -22.29 6.20
N LEU A 986 32.63 -21.71 5.53
CA LEU A 986 33.63 -20.85 6.16
C LEU A 986 32.98 -19.61 6.81
N GLY A 987 32.04 -18.96 6.11
CA GLY A 987 31.28 -17.84 6.67
C GLY A 987 30.45 -18.22 7.90
N LEU A 988 29.90 -19.44 7.94
CA LEU A 988 29.17 -19.99 9.09
C LEU A 988 30.11 -20.33 10.26
N ILE A 989 31.25 -20.95 9.98
CA ILE A 989 32.28 -21.26 10.99
C ILE A 989 32.75 -19.96 11.66
N ASP A 990 33.02 -18.91 10.88
CA ASP A 990 33.45 -17.62 11.41
C ASP A 990 32.36 -16.93 12.26
N ASP A 991 31.07 -17.03 11.89
CA ASP A 991 29.97 -16.46 12.68
C ASP A 991 29.75 -17.22 14.00
N LEU A 992 29.80 -18.55 13.96
CA LEU A 992 29.67 -19.39 15.16
C LEU A 992 30.87 -19.23 16.10
N ARG A 993 32.07 -18.99 15.54
CA ARG A 993 33.27 -18.66 16.30
C ARG A 993 33.12 -17.37 17.10
N GLU A 994 32.56 -16.31 16.50
CA GLU A 994 32.28 -15.05 17.22
C GLU A 994 31.27 -15.23 18.36
N ARG A 995 30.39 -16.22 18.25
CA ARG A 995 29.44 -16.60 19.31
C ARG A 995 30.06 -17.53 20.36
N GLY A 996 31.36 -17.84 20.28
CA GLY A 996 32.09 -18.67 21.24
C GLY A 996 32.04 -20.17 20.97
N VAL A 997 31.45 -20.62 19.85
CA VAL A 997 31.38 -22.04 19.47
C VAL A 997 32.54 -22.36 18.53
N VAL A 998 33.60 -22.98 19.07
CA VAL A 998 34.84 -23.25 18.32
C VAL A 998 35.22 -24.73 18.40
N PRO A 999 34.46 -25.64 17.75
CA PRO A 999 34.86 -27.05 17.67
C PRO A 999 35.96 -27.24 16.60
N PRO A 1000 36.71 -28.36 16.65
CA PRO A 1000 37.63 -28.74 15.58
C PRO A 1000 36.89 -28.88 14.24
N VAL A 1001 37.52 -28.39 13.18
CA VAL A 1001 37.04 -28.51 11.82
C VAL A 1001 37.70 -29.72 11.17
N VAL A 1002 36.95 -30.59 10.51
CA VAL A 1002 37.46 -31.74 9.76
C VAL A 1002 37.02 -31.64 8.30
N MET A 1003 37.96 -31.70 7.37
CA MET A 1003 37.69 -31.61 5.93
C MET A 1003 38.29 -32.83 5.22
N ASP A 1004 37.45 -33.65 4.57
CA ASP A 1004 37.89 -34.85 3.84
C ASP A 1004 37.95 -34.57 2.33
N ASP A 1005 39.16 -34.28 1.85
CA ASP A 1005 39.55 -34.14 0.44
C ASP A 1005 38.75 -33.13 -0.39
N ILE A 1006 38.30 -32.05 0.24
CA ILE A 1006 37.39 -31.05 -0.36
C ILE A 1006 38.01 -30.20 -1.49
N LEU A 1007 39.35 -30.16 -1.60
CA LEU A 1007 40.05 -29.35 -2.61
C LEU A 1007 40.44 -30.15 -3.87
N VAL A 1008 40.14 -31.45 -3.94
CA VAL A 1008 40.59 -32.35 -5.02
C VAL A 1008 40.05 -31.96 -6.40
N ASN A 1009 38.81 -31.44 -6.45
CA ASN A 1009 38.14 -31.04 -7.69
C ASN A 1009 38.52 -29.62 -8.16
N PHE A 1010 39.41 -28.92 -7.45
CA PHE A 1010 39.79 -27.55 -7.80
C PHE A 1010 40.99 -27.56 -8.76
N ASP A 1011 40.98 -26.65 -9.73
CA ASP A 1011 42.15 -26.44 -10.58
C ASP A 1011 43.36 -25.96 -9.74
N PRO A 1012 44.61 -26.14 -10.21
CA PRO A 1012 45.81 -25.86 -9.41
C PRO A 1012 45.92 -24.42 -8.88
N VAL A 1013 45.28 -23.44 -9.52
CA VAL A 1013 45.27 -22.05 -9.04
C VAL A 1013 44.28 -21.94 -7.88
N ARG A 1014 43.06 -22.41 -8.06
CA ARG A 1014 42.00 -22.35 -7.04
C ARG A 1014 42.29 -23.26 -5.84
N ARG A 1015 42.95 -24.39 -6.04
CA ARG A 1015 43.40 -25.28 -4.96
C ARG A 1015 44.40 -24.60 -4.03
N ARG A 1016 45.37 -23.87 -4.59
CA ARG A 1016 46.32 -23.05 -3.81
C ARG A 1016 45.63 -21.91 -3.07
N GLN A 1017 44.65 -21.25 -3.70
CA GLN A 1017 43.83 -20.23 -3.04
C GLN A 1017 43.01 -20.81 -1.88
N GLY A 1018 42.43 -22.00 -2.07
CA GLY A 1018 41.74 -22.76 -1.03
C GLY A 1018 42.67 -23.16 0.12
N ALA A 1019 43.84 -23.70 -0.17
CA ALA A 1019 44.83 -24.05 0.83
C ALA A 1019 45.25 -22.84 1.67
N ALA A 1020 45.52 -21.69 1.03
CA ALA A 1020 45.85 -20.45 1.72
C ALA A 1020 44.71 -19.93 2.61
N LEU A 1021 43.46 -20.06 2.16
CA LEU A 1021 42.28 -19.65 2.95
C LEU A 1021 42.08 -20.55 4.18
N LEU A 1022 42.29 -21.86 4.03
CA LEU A 1022 42.17 -22.82 5.15
C LEU A 1022 43.32 -22.69 6.15
N VAL A 1023 44.53 -22.34 5.71
CA VAL A 1023 45.65 -21.98 6.61
C VAL A 1023 45.29 -20.78 7.47
N ARG A 1024 44.68 -19.74 6.90
CA ARG A 1024 44.20 -18.58 7.67
C ARG A 1024 43.11 -18.97 8.66
N LEU A 1025 42.17 -19.83 8.26
CA LEU A 1025 41.16 -20.33 9.18
C LEU A 1025 41.80 -21.10 10.35
N ALA A 1026 42.86 -21.88 10.08
CA ALA A 1026 43.56 -22.70 11.06
C ALA A 1026 44.36 -21.89 12.11
N GLU A 1027 44.55 -20.58 11.91
CA GLU A 1027 45.09 -19.68 12.94
C GLU A 1027 44.13 -19.56 14.13
N ASP A 1028 42.82 -19.57 13.85
CA ASP A 1028 41.76 -19.33 14.83
C ASP A 1028 41.07 -20.63 15.29
N VAL A 1029 41.03 -21.68 14.46
CA VAL A 1029 40.40 -22.97 14.77
C VAL A 1029 41.37 -24.13 14.54
N GLN A 1030 41.19 -25.25 15.25
CA GLN A 1030 41.96 -26.45 14.94
C GLN A 1030 41.35 -27.12 13.71
N LEU A 1031 42.16 -27.32 12.65
CA LEU A 1031 41.69 -27.87 11.39
C LEU A 1031 42.40 -29.20 11.09
N PHE A 1032 41.63 -30.25 10.88
CA PHE A 1032 42.08 -31.53 10.37
C PHE A 1032 41.71 -31.66 8.90
N TYR A 1033 42.70 -31.76 8.02
CA TYR A 1033 42.50 -31.97 6.60
C TYR A 1033 42.93 -33.39 6.22
N LEU A 1034 42.01 -34.17 5.66
CA LEU A 1034 42.28 -35.56 5.25
C LEU A 1034 42.48 -35.59 3.74
N THR A 1035 43.56 -36.20 3.24
CA THR A 1035 43.76 -36.34 1.79
C THR A 1035 44.67 -37.50 1.41
N CYS A 1036 44.49 -38.02 0.19
CA CYS A 1036 45.45 -38.92 -0.46
C CYS A 1036 46.35 -38.23 -1.48
N HIS A 1037 46.15 -36.94 -1.74
CA HIS A 1037 46.79 -36.20 -2.83
C HIS A 1037 48.05 -35.48 -2.35
N PRO A 1038 49.27 -35.93 -2.75
CA PRO A 1038 50.52 -35.28 -2.36
C PRO A 1038 50.56 -33.80 -2.73
N GLU A 1039 49.96 -33.44 -3.88
CA GLU A 1039 49.91 -32.08 -4.38
C GLU A 1039 49.10 -31.13 -3.47
N VAL A 1040 48.14 -31.63 -2.69
CA VAL A 1040 47.41 -30.83 -1.70
C VAL A 1040 48.29 -30.58 -0.46
N VAL A 1041 49.07 -31.59 -0.04
CA VAL A 1041 50.02 -31.46 1.07
C VAL A 1041 51.08 -30.41 0.74
N GLU A 1042 51.63 -30.44 -0.48
CA GLU A 1042 52.57 -29.43 -0.97
C GLU A 1042 51.95 -28.02 -0.96
N ASP A 1043 50.70 -27.88 -1.40
CA ASP A 1043 50.01 -26.58 -1.43
C ASP A 1043 49.81 -26.02 -0.02
N PHE A 1044 49.55 -26.86 0.99
CA PHE A 1044 49.51 -26.45 2.40
C PHE A 1044 50.87 -26.08 2.97
N GLN A 1045 51.91 -26.89 2.72
CA GLN A 1045 53.27 -26.61 3.17
C GLN A 1045 53.86 -25.35 2.52
N ARG A 1046 53.45 -25.03 1.29
CA ARG A 1046 53.78 -23.74 0.64
C ARG A 1046 53.06 -22.56 1.28
N ALA A 1047 51.83 -22.76 1.75
CA ALA A 1047 51.04 -21.71 2.38
C ALA A 1047 51.48 -21.40 3.82
N SER A 1048 51.95 -22.40 4.58
CA SER A 1048 52.54 -22.21 5.92
C SER A 1048 53.53 -23.31 6.28
N SER A 1049 54.61 -22.95 6.98
CA SER A 1049 55.58 -23.90 7.53
C SER A 1049 55.12 -24.56 8.84
N GLN A 1050 53.99 -24.13 9.40
CA GLN A 1050 53.44 -24.63 10.68
C GLN A 1050 52.41 -25.77 10.48
N VAL A 1051 52.38 -26.38 9.30
CA VAL A 1051 51.45 -27.48 8.98
C VAL A 1051 52.01 -28.81 9.49
N GLU A 1052 51.29 -29.47 10.39
CA GLU A 1052 51.65 -30.82 10.86
C GLU A 1052 51.13 -31.85 9.84
N VAL A 1053 52.02 -32.60 9.20
CA VAL A 1053 51.63 -33.69 8.29
C VAL A 1053 51.80 -35.03 9.00
N VAL A 1054 50.70 -35.77 9.11
CA VAL A 1054 50.64 -37.09 9.73
C VAL A 1054 50.42 -38.12 8.62
N ASP A 1055 51.48 -38.86 8.27
CA ASP A 1055 51.40 -39.95 7.29
C ASP A 1055 50.83 -41.22 7.92
N LEU A 1056 49.79 -41.78 7.30
CA LEU A 1056 49.09 -42.99 7.70
C LEU A 1056 49.71 -44.27 7.13
N LYS A 1057 50.79 -44.20 6.34
CA LYS A 1057 51.49 -45.34 5.69
C LYS A 1057 52.19 -46.33 6.65
N GLY A 1058 51.97 -46.25 7.95
CA GLY A 1058 52.47 -47.21 8.96
C GLY A 1058 51.39 -47.89 9.79
N TRP A 1059 50.10 -47.76 9.43
CA TRP A 1059 48.96 -48.30 10.19
C TRP A 1059 48.54 -49.71 9.73
N ASP A 1060 49.51 -50.62 9.61
CA ASP A 1060 49.31 -52.06 9.39
C ASP A 1060 49.49 -52.79 10.75
N PRO A 1061 48.63 -53.73 11.20
CA PRO A 1061 48.58 -54.23 12.59
C PRO A 1061 49.73 -55.14 13.05
N GLY A 1062 50.93 -55.01 12.48
CA GLY A 1062 51.94 -56.06 12.53
C GLY A 1062 53.39 -55.64 12.73
N VAL A 1063 53.71 -54.53 13.42
CA VAL A 1063 55.09 -54.29 13.87
C VAL A 1063 55.12 -53.54 15.21
N GLN A 1064 55.47 -54.25 16.29
CA GLN A 1064 56.04 -53.62 17.47
C GLN A 1064 57.42 -53.06 17.12
N VAL A 1065 57.65 -51.76 17.34
CA VAL A 1065 59.01 -51.22 17.45
C VAL A 1065 59.15 -50.57 18.82
N SER A 1066 59.78 -51.31 19.72
CA SER A 1066 60.53 -50.78 20.85
C SER A 1066 61.68 -49.91 20.33
N GLY A 1067 61.87 -48.71 20.86
CA GLY A 1067 63.04 -47.90 20.52
C GLY A 1067 63.10 -46.60 21.31
N GLU A 1068 64.13 -46.52 22.15
CA GLU A 1068 64.44 -45.45 23.08
C GLU A 1068 64.67 -44.07 22.44
N VAL A 1069 64.44 -43.06 23.28
CA VAL A 1069 64.93 -41.69 23.16
C VAL A 1069 66.46 -41.68 23.01
N ARG A 1070 66.99 -40.99 21.97
CA ARG A 1070 68.27 -40.29 22.04
C ARG A 1070 68.25 -38.99 21.25
N HIS A 1071 68.77 -37.95 21.90
CA HIS A 1071 68.94 -36.56 21.47
C HIS A 1071 69.74 -36.39 20.16
N GLY A 1072 69.39 -35.32 19.45
CA GLY A 1072 70.18 -34.61 18.43
C GLY A 1072 69.57 -33.24 18.19
#